data_AF-A0A7C3QHK1-F1
#
_entry.id   AF-A0A7C3QHK1-F1
#
_cell.length_a   1.000
_cell.length_b   1.000
_cell.length_c   1.000
_cell.angle_alpha   90.00
_cell.angle_beta   90.00
_cell.angle_gamma   90.00
#
_symmetry.space_group_name_H-M   'P 1'
#
loop_
_entity.id
_entity.type
_entity.pdbx_description
1 polymer ?
#
loop_
_entity_poly.entity_id
_entity_poly.type
_entity_poly.pdbx_seq_one_letter_code
_entity_poly.pdbx_strand_id
1 'polypeptide(L)'
;MEEIQRLQSPDASFPPATQWTNRTPILFPWTNMVLYGMGLLAGLAAWFGFFWALGRIFQGKPDWVSHAIPAAWSGMYFLFMGTRWVKSIRYFLPIYPTLLLLGAWALFALWDRARARDKAGRQKFRQILAGGLITAVVLFTFAWAWTFLDTYKNPVTRVAASAWMYENIPSGATLIYEADGVEKEYNLPLKEYGFVSGSPLTLGFPMPEDGVITAVRLNYLQTADGSDNQPVTFAAGYTDGNNVATAVTLNNQREAVTLDVPDQAAAKDSFQQILIELTEGNAPVLAGTSLLMNEHWDDLIPVSLDGRSAFGSYYTEVQNSQRPVTNPDSPEKRQELADWLDEADYVVLSSQRALWSLPRIPLTYPLMIRYYEALFSGELGFDLVYQNQKDYRIGPLRISDVGGKVRWGAQPEVGWPPPGDLAVEEAFSVYDHPPVWIFAKTDAYSRENTLNILDDVDLSQTAFMTPGEATRAPNGLMMPAATAALQQAGGTFRDLFNVNGVLSNNWMLAAVVWWLALTLLGWLAFPLAFVIFRGLPDKGYALSRMLAIFLVAYFVWLSGSLRVLPNTAVTAGLGVLLLGITSIIIAAKNREDLANWRQAHTRYMLFVELFALGLFILAILIRLGNPDVWDVIWGGEKPMDLTYFTAVLKSTVFPPYDPWFAGGYLNYYYYGFVLAGVLPKLLGIVPALAYNLNLATFYALTGL
;
A
#
# COMPACT_ATOMS: atom_id res chain seq x y z
N MET A 1 -23.18 5.33 15.03
CA MET A 1 -21.86 4.91 15.60
C MET A 1 -21.31 3.68 14.88
N GLU A 2 -22.10 2.63 14.70
CA GLU A 2 -21.69 1.40 13.98
C GLU A 2 -21.19 1.65 12.54
N GLU A 3 -21.88 2.51 11.79
CA GLU A 3 -21.46 2.86 10.42
C GLU A 3 -20.08 3.51 10.38
N ILE A 4 -19.79 4.45 11.29
CA ILE A 4 -18.47 5.08 11.40
C ILE A 4 -17.40 4.06 11.76
N GLN A 5 -17.70 3.11 12.66
CA GLN A 5 -16.79 2.03 13.00
C GLN A 5 -16.51 1.13 11.79
N ARG A 6 -17.54 0.81 10.99
CA ARG A 6 -17.40 0.06 9.74
C ARG A 6 -16.49 0.79 8.75
N LEU A 7 -16.67 2.10 8.56
CA LEU A 7 -15.83 2.91 7.66
C LEU A 7 -14.37 3.05 8.14
N GLN A 8 -14.09 2.80 9.43
CA GLN A 8 -12.75 2.79 10.00
C GLN A 8 -12.16 1.39 10.14
N SER A 9 -12.87 0.36 9.67
CA SER A 9 -12.46 -1.03 9.76
C SER A 9 -11.54 -1.44 8.60
N PRO A 10 -10.72 -2.50 8.78
CA PRO A 10 -9.95 -3.10 7.68
C PRO A 10 -10.80 -3.62 6.52
N ASP A 11 -12.09 -3.87 6.74
CA ASP A 11 -12.99 -4.45 5.74
C ASP A 11 -13.69 -3.35 4.90
N ALA A 12 -13.45 -2.07 5.23
CA ALA A 12 -14.03 -0.94 4.54
C ALA A 12 -13.47 -0.81 3.11
N SER A 13 -14.33 -1.04 2.12
CA SER A 13 -13.95 -1.06 0.70
C SER A 13 -14.46 0.19 -0.01
N PHE A 14 -13.81 1.32 0.25
CA PHE A 14 -14.06 2.61 -0.42
C PHE A 14 -12.75 3.40 -0.50
N PRO A 15 -12.59 4.37 -1.42
CA PRO A 15 -11.27 4.89 -1.79
C PRO A 15 -10.47 5.50 -0.62
N PRO A 16 -11.05 6.38 0.23
CA PRO A 16 -10.37 6.84 1.44
C PRO A 16 -9.86 5.75 2.40
N ALA A 17 -10.45 4.55 2.38
CA ALA A 17 -9.99 3.43 3.20
C ALA A 17 -8.86 2.62 2.55
N THR A 18 -8.81 2.56 1.22
CA THR A 18 -7.79 1.78 0.49
C THR A 18 -6.36 2.28 0.72
N GLN A 19 -6.17 3.57 1.02
CA GLN A 19 -4.85 4.14 1.35
C GLN A 19 -4.14 3.47 2.54
N TRP A 20 -4.90 2.85 3.46
CA TRP A 20 -4.39 2.24 4.68
C TRP A 20 -3.79 0.85 4.46
N THR A 21 -4.06 0.24 3.29
CA THR A 21 -3.53 -1.07 2.92
C THR A 21 -2.02 -1.09 3.02
N ASN A 22 -1.46 -2.11 3.67
CA ASN A 22 -0.02 -2.32 3.79
C ASN A 22 0.75 -1.10 4.35
N ARG A 23 0.12 -0.29 5.21
CA ARG A 23 0.81 0.80 5.93
C ARG A 23 1.43 0.27 7.21
N THR A 24 2.75 0.37 7.34
CA THR A 24 3.48 -0.12 8.51
C THR A 24 2.99 0.58 9.80
N PRO A 25 2.45 -0.17 10.78
CA PRO A 25 2.05 0.40 12.07
C PRO A 25 3.23 1.13 12.72
N ILE A 26 2.95 2.20 13.46
CA ILE A 26 3.93 3.04 14.16
C ILE A 26 4.82 3.87 13.19
N LEU A 27 5.47 3.23 12.21
CA LEU A 27 6.40 3.89 11.29
C LEU A 27 5.69 4.87 10.34
N PHE A 28 4.56 4.47 9.75
CA PHE A 28 3.81 5.34 8.85
C PHE A 28 3.30 6.62 9.55
N PRO A 29 2.58 6.57 10.69
CA PRO A 29 2.16 7.78 11.36
C PRO A 29 3.35 8.60 11.90
N TRP A 30 4.43 7.95 12.36
CA TRP A 30 5.64 8.65 12.80
C TRP A 30 6.28 9.46 11.67
N THR A 31 6.49 8.85 10.50
CA THR A 31 7.04 9.54 9.32
C THR A 31 6.12 10.68 8.90
N ASN A 32 4.79 10.48 8.90
CA ASN A 32 3.86 11.55 8.57
C ASN A 32 3.94 12.73 9.55
N MET A 33 3.98 12.45 10.86
CA MET A 33 4.12 13.47 11.90
C MET A 33 5.44 14.25 11.79
N VAL A 34 6.53 13.59 11.43
CA VAL A 34 7.87 14.21 11.37
C VAL A 34 8.09 14.94 10.03
N LEU A 35 7.71 14.34 8.91
CA LEU A 35 7.98 14.89 7.58
C LEU A 35 6.97 15.97 7.18
N TYR A 36 5.68 15.75 7.45
CA TYR A 36 4.60 16.62 6.95
C TYR A 36 3.95 17.45 8.07
N GLY A 37 3.80 16.87 9.26
CA GLY A 37 3.17 17.54 10.41
C GLY A 37 4.02 18.63 11.05
N MET A 38 4.93 18.24 11.94
CA MET A 38 5.80 19.19 12.67
C MET A 38 6.92 19.78 11.80
N GLY A 39 7.25 19.12 10.69
CA GLY A 39 8.45 19.40 9.90
C GLY A 39 9.70 18.71 10.49
N LEU A 40 10.65 18.39 9.62
CA LEU A 40 11.76 17.47 9.92
C LEU A 40 12.54 17.80 11.20
N LEU A 41 13.04 19.03 11.36
CA LEU A 41 13.88 19.37 12.51
C LEU A 41 13.11 19.45 13.83
N ALA A 42 11.89 20.00 13.81
CA ALA A 42 11.04 20.05 15.00
C ALA A 42 10.58 18.64 15.41
N GLY A 43 10.17 17.82 14.44
CA GLY A 43 9.79 16.43 14.67
C GLY A 43 10.94 15.61 15.27
N LEU A 44 12.15 15.71 14.70
CA LEU A 44 13.33 15.02 15.25
C LEU A 44 13.68 15.52 16.66
N ALA A 45 13.64 16.83 16.90
CA ALA A 45 13.89 17.39 18.24
C ALA A 45 12.85 16.89 19.27
N ALA A 46 11.57 16.85 18.88
CA ALA A 46 10.48 16.39 19.71
C ALA A 46 10.64 14.91 20.12
N TRP A 47 10.92 14.03 19.17
CA TRP A 47 11.15 12.60 19.44
C TRP A 47 12.45 12.36 20.20
N PHE A 48 13.52 13.12 19.91
CA PHE A 48 14.74 13.07 20.72
C PHE A 48 14.45 13.44 22.18
N GLY A 49 13.69 14.52 22.41
CA GLY A 49 13.28 14.92 23.74
C GLY A 49 12.42 13.88 24.44
N PHE A 50 11.50 13.24 23.72
CA PHE A 50 10.70 12.13 24.23
C PHE A 50 11.57 10.94 24.70
N PHE A 51 12.49 10.45 23.87
CA PHE A 51 13.35 9.32 24.24
C PHE A 51 14.34 9.68 25.36
N TRP A 52 14.83 10.92 25.38
CA TRP A 52 15.68 11.37 26.49
C TRP A 52 14.88 11.46 27.80
N ALA A 53 13.65 11.98 27.77
CA ALA A 53 12.74 11.98 28.91
C ALA A 53 12.48 10.56 29.45
N LEU A 54 12.22 9.57 28.57
CA LEU A 54 12.14 8.16 28.97
C LEU A 54 13.42 7.67 29.65
N GLY A 55 14.59 8.04 29.12
CA GLY A 55 15.87 7.73 29.75
C GLY A 55 16.02 8.34 31.16
N ARG A 56 15.49 9.55 31.41
CA ARG A 56 15.47 10.16 32.75
C ARG A 56 14.57 9.37 33.71
N ILE A 57 13.42 8.90 33.22
CA ILE A 57 12.44 8.12 33.98
C ILE A 57 13.02 6.75 34.36
N PHE A 58 13.53 5.98 33.40
CA PHE A 58 14.07 4.65 33.66
C PHE A 58 15.31 4.67 34.56
N GLN A 59 16.09 5.73 34.53
CA GLN A 59 17.27 5.91 35.40
C GLN A 59 16.93 6.50 36.77
N GLY A 60 15.67 6.83 37.06
CA GLY A 60 15.26 7.43 38.33
C GLY A 60 15.94 8.77 38.63
N LYS A 61 16.17 9.62 37.62
CA LYS A 61 16.85 10.91 37.80
C LYS A 61 15.98 11.88 38.62
N PRO A 62 16.55 12.82 39.40
CA PRO A 62 15.75 13.64 40.33
C PRO A 62 14.59 14.43 39.72
N ASP A 63 14.67 14.75 38.43
CA ASP A 63 13.69 15.47 37.62
C ASP A 63 12.70 14.57 36.87
N TRP A 64 12.71 13.25 37.09
CA TRP A 64 11.92 12.29 36.30
C TRP A 64 10.41 12.58 36.34
N VAL A 65 9.91 13.08 37.48
CA VAL A 65 8.48 13.39 37.69
C VAL A 65 8.00 14.47 36.71
N SER A 66 8.85 15.46 36.39
CA SER A 66 8.54 16.53 35.44
C SER A 66 8.33 16.01 34.01
N HIS A 67 8.90 14.83 33.70
CA HIS A 67 8.82 14.20 32.39
C HIS A 67 7.73 13.13 32.30
N ALA A 68 7.29 12.60 33.44
CA ALA A 68 6.43 11.42 33.51
C ALA A 68 5.10 11.62 32.79
N ILE A 69 4.39 12.73 33.04
CA ILE A 69 3.07 12.98 32.44
C ILE A 69 3.18 13.22 30.92
N PRO A 70 4.03 14.13 30.42
CA PRO A 70 4.18 14.33 28.97
C PRO A 70 4.62 13.06 28.24
N ALA A 71 5.62 12.33 28.78
CA ALA A 71 6.10 11.11 28.16
C ALA A 71 5.05 9.99 28.20
N ALA A 72 4.32 9.82 29.30
CA ALA A 72 3.25 8.83 29.37
C ALA A 72 2.11 9.16 28.40
N TRP A 73 1.64 10.42 28.37
CA TRP A 73 0.59 10.85 27.44
C TRP A 73 1.01 10.66 25.98
N SER A 74 2.14 11.25 25.57
CA SER A 74 2.61 11.15 24.18
C SER A 74 2.88 9.70 23.79
N GLY A 75 3.53 8.92 24.65
CA GLY A 75 3.89 7.53 24.38
C GLY A 75 2.69 6.59 24.29
N MET A 76 1.80 6.62 25.29
CA MET A 76 0.63 5.75 25.32
C MET A 76 -0.35 6.10 24.19
N TYR A 77 -0.61 7.39 23.97
CA TYR A 77 -1.52 7.83 22.92
C TYR A 77 -0.95 7.54 21.53
N PHE A 78 0.34 7.77 21.31
CA PHE A 78 0.99 7.43 20.05
C PHE A 78 0.96 5.92 19.77
N LEU A 79 1.24 5.07 20.76
CA LEU A 79 1.16 3.62 20.59
C LEU A 79 -0.28 3.15 20.35
N PHE A 80 -1.25 3.74 21.07
CA PHE A 80 -2.67 3.45 20.86
C PHE A 80 -3.11 3.82 19.44
N MET A 81 -2.92 5.08 19.01
CA MET A 81 -3.34 5.53 17.68
C MET A 81 -2.50 4.95 16.54
N GLY A 82 -1.19 4.79 16.74
CA GLY A 82 -0.24 4.30 15.75
C GLY A 82 -0.42 2.82 15.37
N THR A 83 -1.18 2.07 16.17
CA THR A 83 -1.51 0.66 15.93
C THR A 83 -2.94 0.46 15.39
N ARG A 84 -3.78 1.50 15.33
CA ARG A 84 -5.14 1.40 14.75
C ARG A 84 -5.09 1.24 13.24
N TRP A 85 -6.18 0.77 12.64
CA TRP A 85 -6.28 0.62 11.19
C TRP A 85 -6.12 1.97 10.47
N VAL A 86 -6.96 2.94 10.82
CA VAL A 86 -6.87 4.33 10.36
C VAL A 86 -5.86 5.10 11.20
N LYS A 87 -4.83 5.66 10.56
CA LYS A 87 -3.66 6.27 11.21
C LYS A 87 -3.41 7.71 10.75
N SER A 88 -4.49 8.47 10.53
CA SER A 88 -4.41 9.83 10.00
C SER A 88 -3.63 10.78 10.92
N ILE A 89 -2.84 11.67 10.33
CA ILE A 89 -1.97 12.62 11.03
C ILE A 89 -2.77 13.51 11.98
N ARG A 90 -3.99 13.88 11.59
CA ARG A 90 -4.88 14.72 12.39
C ARG A 90 -5.26 14.09 13.73
N TYR A 91 -5.23 12.75 13.81
CA TYR A 91 -5.49 12.06 15.07
C TYR A 91 -4.32 12.16 16.05
N PHE A 92 -3.13 12.58 15.62
CA PHE A 92 -1.98 12.79 16.49
C PHE A 92 -1.83 14.25 16.97
N LEU A 93 -2.72 15.16 16.58
CA LEU A 93 -2.73 16.54 17.07
C LEU A 93 -2.69 16.66 18.62
N PRO A 94 -3.40 15.80 19.41
CA PRO A 94 -3.37 15.91 20.87
C PRO A 94 -2.00 15.66 21.53
N ILE A 95 -1.03 15.08 20.82
CA ILE A 95 0.32 14.83 21.35
C ILE A 95 1.37 15.82 20.83
N TYR A 96 1.05 16.65 19.83
CA TYR A 96 2.01 17.65 19.31
C TYR A 96 2.50 18.64 20.37
N PRO A 97 1.64 19.25 21.21
CA PRO A 97 2.10 20.21 22.21
C PRO A 97 3.07 19.59 23.23
N THR A 98 2.78 18.37 23.68
CA THR A 98 3.62 17.66 24.68
C THR A 98 4.94 17.18 24.07
N LEU A 99 4.91 16.68 22.84
CA LEU A 99 6.11 16.30 22.09
C LEU A 99 7.03 17.51 21.82
N LEU A 100 6.46 18.65 21.37
CA LEU A 100 7.22 19.87 21.14
C LEU A 100 7.77 20.46 22.44
N LEU A 101 7.03 20.36 23.55
CA LEU A 101 7.51 20.74 24.88
C LEU A 101 8.73 19.90 25.31
N LEU A 102 8.68 18.58 25.09
CA LEU A 102 9.82 17.70 25.37
C LEU A 102 11.00 18.00 24.45
N GLY A 103 10.75 18.32 23.18
CA GLY A 103 11.79 18.76 22.24
C GLY A 103 12.46 20.06 22.69
N ALA A 104 11.66 21.06 23.08
CA ALA A 104 12.17 22.31 23.63
C ALA A 104 13.00 22.07 24.89
N TRP A 105 12.48 21.28 25.85
CA TRP A 105 13.22 20.88 27.04
C TRP A 105 14.57 20.26 26.71
N ALA A 106 14.63 19.33 25.75
CA ALA A 106 15.88 18.68 25.35
C ALA A 106 16.88 19.67 24.76
N LEU A 107 16.44 20.57 23.90
CA LEU A 107 17.29 21.61 23.32
C LEU A 107 17.86 22.54 24.40
N PHE A 108 17.04 22.99 25.36
CA PHE A 108 17.49 23.81 26.49
C PHE A 108 18.41 23.03 27.45
N ALA A 109 18.13 21.75 27.69
CA ALA A 109 18.99 20.90 28.50
C ALA A 109 20.36 20.67 27.86
N LEU A 110 20.46 20.60 26.52
CA LEU A 110 21.73 20.60 25.79
C LEU A 110 22.48 21.93 25.96
N TRP A 111 21.76 23.05 25.88
CA TRP A 111 22.34 24.38 26.09
C TRP A 111 22.91 24.55 27.51
N ASP A 112 22.17 24.13 28.54
CA ASP A 112 22.64 24.19 29.92
C ASP A 112 23.88 23.31 30.15
N ARG A 113 23.90 22.11 29.56
CA ARG A 113 25.09 21.24 29.57
C ARG A 113 26.27 21.85 28.82
N ALA A 114 26.03 22.54 27.71
CA ALA A 114 27.06 23.23 26.96
C ALA A 114 27.71 24.38 27.78
N ARG A 115 26.90 25.06 28.60
CA ARG A 115 27.33 26.12 29.52
C ARG A 115 28.09 25.64 30.75
N ALA A 116 27.98 24.36 31.13
CA ALA A 116 28.69 23.83 32.29
C ALA A 116 30.21 23.97 32.15
N ARG A 117 30.90 24.38 33.22
CA ARG A 117 32.36 24.56 33.23
C ARG A 117 33.06 23.27 32.80
N ASP A 118 33.97 23.40 31.84
CA ASP A 118 34.73 22.29 31.30
C ASP A 118 36.23 22.53 31.47
N LYS A 119 36.92 21.57 32.10
CA LYS A 119 38.37 21.61 32.32
C LYS A 119 39.16 21.51 31.00
N ALA A 120 38.56 20.96 29.94
CA ALA A 120 39.19 20.81 28.63
C ALA A 120 39.03 22.06 27.72
N GLY A 121 38.41 23.14 28.19
CA GLY A 121 38.28 24.40 27.46
C GLY A 121 37.32 24.38 26.26
N ARG A 122 36.54 23.31 26.05
CA ARG A 122 35.65 23.15 24.88
C ARG A 122 34.28 23.82 25.06
N GLN A 123 34.11 24.62 26.11
CA GLN A 123 32.83 25.24 26.47
C GLN A 123 32.25 26.10 25.35
N LYS A 124 33.05 27.01 24.77
CA LYS A 124 32.62 27.89 23.67
C LYS A 124 32.13 27.09 22.46
N PHE A 125 32.87 26.04 22.09
CA PHE A 125 32.49 25.18 20.96
C PHE A 125 31.14 24.47 21.19
N ARG A 126 30.93 23.89 22.38
CA ARG A 126 29.64 23.26 22.73
C ARG A 126 28.49 24.27 22.74
N GLN A 127 28.74 25.50 23.20
CA GLN A 127 27.74 26.58 23.16
C GLN A 127 27.36 26.93 21.73
N ILE A 128 28.35 27.10 20.84
CA ILE A 128 28.10 27.36 19.41
C ILE A 128 27.27 26.23 18.81
N LEU A 129 27.60 24.96 19.10
CA LEU A 129 26.86 23.82 18.58
C LEU A 129 25.41 23.77 19.09
N ALA A 130 25.20 23.92 20.41
CA ALA A 130 23.87 23.88 21.00
C ALA A 130 23.01 25.08 20.58
N GLY A 131 23.58 26.28 20.57
CA GLY A 131 22.91 27.49 20.09
C GLY A 131 22.61 27.43 18.59
N GLY A 132 23.53 26.89 17.79
CA GLY A 132 23.34 26.63 16.37
C GLY A 132 22.21 25.62 16.12
N LEU A 133 22.15 24.54 16.90
CA LEU A 133 21.06 23.55 16.81
C LEU A 133 19.70 24.17 17.16
N ILE A 134 19.59 24.92 18.27
CA ILE A 134 18.37 25.64 18.65
C ILE A 134 17.93 26.57 17.52
N THR A 135 18.87 27.37 17.02
CA THR A 135 18.61 28.34 15.94
C THR A 135 18.15 27.62 14.68
N ALA A 136 18.80 26.52 14.30
CA ALA A 136 18.43 25.72 13.13
C ALA A 136 17.02 25.13 13.27
N VAL A 137 16.69 24.53 14.42
CA VAL A 137 15.35 23.98 14.66
C VAL A 137 14.30 25.08 14.56
N VAL A 138 14.50 26.21 15.23
CA VAL A 138 13.56 27.34 15.21
C VAL A 138 13.40 27.91 13.80
N LEU A 139 14.50 28.27 13.12
CA LEU A 139 14.46 28.85 11.78
C LEU A 139 13.84 27.89 10.77
N PHE A 140 14.18 26.61 10.83
CA PHE A 140 13.57 25.61 9.94
C PHE A 140 12.08 25.44 10.22
N THR A 141 11.65 25.47 11.48
CA THR A 141 10.24 25.37 11.84
C THR A 141 9.45 26.56 11.30
N PHE A 142 10.01 27.77 11.42
CA PHE A 142 9.42 28.98 10.83
C PHE A 142 9.43 28.93 9.31
N ALA A 143 10.51 28.46 8.68
CA ALA A 143 10.57 28.28 7.23
C ALA A 143 9.52 27.27 6.75
N TRP A 144 9.36 26.15 7.45
CA TRP A 144 8.34 25.13 7.17
C TRP A 144 6.91 25.68 7.29
N ALA A 145 6.62 26.41 8.37
CA ALA A 145 5.33 27.07 8.56
C ALA A 145 5.07 28.13 7.48
N TRP A 146 6.11 28.89 7.10
CA TRP A 146 6.00 29.88 6.03
C TRP A 146 5.72 29.23 4.68
N THR A 147 6.41 28.14 4.32
CA THR A 147 6.16 27.43 3.06
C THR A 147 4.76 26.84 3.00
N PHE A 148 4.24 26.34 4.13
CA PHE A 148 2.87 25.87 4.23
C PHE A 148 1.85 27.00 3.98
N LEU A 149 2.07 28.17 4.58
CA LEU A 149 1.20 29.34 4.39
C LEU A 149 1.32 29.95 2.98
N ASP A 150 2.49 29.86 2.34
CA ASP A 150 2.74 30.40 1.01
C ASP A 150 1.88 29.73 -0.06
N THR A 151 1.59 28.44 0.10
CA THR A 151 0.69 27.68 -0.80
C THR A 151 -0.67 28.37 -0.95
N TYR A 152 -1.26 28.88 0.14
CA TYR A 152 -2.57 29.54 0.14
C TYR A 152 -2.61 30.93 -0.52
N LYS A 153 -1.48 31.47 -0.97
CA LYS A 153 -1.46 32.68 -1.80
C LYS A 153 -1.78 32.38 -3.26
N ASN A 154 -1.80 31.10 -3.63
CA ASN A 154 -2.07 30.64 -4.97
C ASN A 154 -3.48 30.05 -5.05
N PRO A 155 -4.11 30.02 -6.24
CA PRO A 155 -5.30 29.22 -6.45
C PRO A 155 -5.00 27.74 -6.22
N VAL A 156 -6.02 27.03 -5.72
CA VAL A 156 -6.01 25.56 -5.63
C VAL A 156 -5.64 24.99 -7.00
N THR A 157 -4.79 23.96 -7.02
CA THR A 157 -4.25 23.34 -8.24
C THR A 157 -5.33 22.96 -9.25
N ARG A 158 -6.50 22.49 -8.78
CA ARG A 158 -7.69 22.19 -9.60
C ARG A 158 -8.30 23.43 -10.25
N VAL A 159 -8.36 24.56 -9.54
CA VAL A 159 -8.83 25.85 -10.09
C VAL A 159 -7.84 26.36 -11.12
N ALA A 160 -6.54 26.30 -10.83
CA ALA A 160 -5.49 26.66 -11.77
C ALA A 160 -5.52 25.77 -13.04
N ALA A 161 -5.74 24.46 -12.88
CA ALA A 161 -5.94 23.54 -13.98
C ALA A 161 -7.19 23.90 -14.79
N SER A 162 -8.30 24.22 -14.13
CA SER A 162 -9.53 24.62 -14.82
C SER A 162 -9.34 25.90 -15.65
N ALA A 163 -8.64 26.90 -15.09
CA ALA A 163 -8.27 28.11 -15.83
C ALA A 163 -7.44 27.78 -17.08
N TRP A 164 -6.39 26.94 -16.92
CA TRP A 164 -5.59 26.46 -18.04
C TRP A 164 -6.43 25.70 -19.08
N MET A 165 -7.37 24.85 -18.66
CA MET A 165 -8.25 24.10 -19.56
C MET A 165 -9.11 25.04 -20.40
N TYR A 166 -9.69 26.11 -19.83
CA TYR A 166 -10.46 27.08 -20.62
C TYR A 166 -9.63 27.82 -21.68
N GLU A 167 -8.33 27.96 -21.45
CA GLU A 167 -7.40 28.64 -22.36
C GLU A 167 -6.79 27.71 -23.41
N ASN A 168 -6.66 26.41 -23.12
CA ASN A 168 -5.84 25.49 -23.93
C ASN A 168 -6.63 24.31 -24.51
N ILE A 169 -7.80 23.97 -23.94
CA ILE A 169 -8.65 22.90 -24.46
C ILE A 169 -9.75 23.52 -25.32
N PRO A 170 -9.85 23.19 -26.62
CA PRO A 170 -10.88 23.75 -27.48
C PRO A 170 -12.28 23.34 -27.01
N SER A 171 -13.21 24.29 -26.91
CA SER A 171 -14.63 24.00 -26.77
C SER A 171 -15.26 23.67 -28.13
N GLY A 172 -16.58 23.67 -28.26
CA GLY A 172 -17.23 23.44 -29.55
C GLY A 172 -16.98 24.54 -30.59
N ALA A 173 -16.65 25.75 -30.14
CA ALA A 173 -16.32 26.87 -31.01
C ALA A 173 -15.17 27.71 -30.47
N THR A 174 -14.30 28.19 -31.34
CA THR A 174 -13.17 29.07 -31.02
C THR A 174 -13.24 30.31 -31.89
N LEU A 175 -13.21 31.48 -31.25
CA LEU A 175 -13.04 32.76 -31.92
C LEU A 175 -11.59 32.89 -32.41
N ILE A 176 -11.42 33.32 -33.65
CA ILE A 176 -10.13 33.72 -34.23
C ILE A 176 -10.17 35.23 -34.42
N TYR A 177 -9.17 35.91 -33.87
CA TYR A 177 -9.07 37.36 -33.94
C TYR A 177 -7.60 37.80 -33.98
N GLU A 178 -7.34 38.96 -34.57
CA GLU A 178 -6.02 39.58 -34.62
C GLU A 178 -5.89 40.64 -33.52
N ALA A 179 -4.87 40.52 -32.69
CA ALA A 179 -4.51 41.53 -31.69
C ALA A 179 -2.99 41.75 -31.71
N ASP A 180 -2.56 43.01 -31.71
CA ASP A 180 -1.15 43.41 -31.81
C ASP A 180 -0.40 42.81 -33.03
N GLY A 181 -1.11 42.56 -34.14
CA GLY A 181 -0.53 41.96 -35.35
C GLY A 181 -0.29 40.45 -35.27
N VAL A 182 -0.89 39.78 -34.28
CA VAL A 182 -0.79 38.33 -34.08
C VAL A 182 -2.19 37.73 -34.00
N GLU A 183 -2.41 36.62 -34.70
CA GLU A 183 -3.63 35.83 -34.59
C GLU A 183 -3.69 35.15 -33.21
N LYS A 184 -4.84 35.28 -32.56
CA LYS A 184 -5.12 34.71 -31.24
C LYS A 184 -6.44 33.96 -31.27
N GLU A 185 -6.56 33.04 -30.32
CA GLU A 185 -7.73 32.18 -30.17
C GLU A 185 -8.43 32.41 -28.84
N TYR A 186 -9.76 32.32 -28.83
CA TYR A 186 -10.56 32.41 -27.62
C TYR A 186 -11.74 31.44 -27.66
N ASN A 187 -11.80 30.52 -26.70
CA ASN A 187 -12.85 29.49 -26.65
C ASN A 187 -14.22 30.10 -26.31
N LEU A 188 -15.24 29.72 -27.08
CA LEU A 188 -16.61 30.19 -26.95
C LEU A 188 -17.51 29.16 -26.25
N PRO A 189 -18.62 29.59 -25.62
CA PRO A 189 -19.53 28.70 -24.89
C PRO A 189 -20.42 27.88 -25.83
N LEU A 190 -19.84 26.90 -26.53
CA LEU A 190 -20.56 25.92 -27.33
C LEU A 190 -20.26 24.50 -26.82
N LYS A 191 -21.26 23.86 -26.23
CA LYS A 191 -21.17 22.46 -25.78
C LYS A 191 -21.66 21.50 -26.85
N GLU A 192 -22.87 21.75 -27.35
CA GLU A 192 -23.51 20.95 -28.38
C GLU A 192 -24.56 21.80 -29.10
N TYR A 193 -24.66 21.66 -30.43
CA TYR A 193 -25.73 22.28 -31.22
C TYR A 193 -26.00 21.49 -32.50
N GLY A 194 -27.28 21.23 -32.79
CA GLY A 194 -27.71 20.64 -34.05
C GLY A 194 -28.11 21.73 -35.05
N PHE A 195 -27.29 21.94 -36.07
CA PHE A 195 -27.59 22.84 -37.18
C PHE A 195 -28.61 22.22 -38.13
N VAL A 196 -29.70 22.96 -38.35
CA VAL A 196 -30.72 22.66 -39.36
C VAL A 196 -30.88 23.90 -40.23
N SER A 197 -31.10 23.70 -41.53
CA SER A 197 -31.22 24.82 -42.47
C SER A 197 -32.30 25.82 -42.03
N GLY A 198 -31.94 27.10 -41.99
CA GLY A 198 -32.85 28.19 -41.58
C GLY A 198 -32.97 28.43 -40.07
N SER A 199 -32.15 27.77 -39.24
CA SER A 199 -32.11 27.98 -37.78
C SER A 199 -30.71 28.43 -37.33
N PRO A 200 -30.51 29.73 -37.05
CA PRO A 200 -29.20 30.25 -36.66
C PRO A 200 -28.87 29.96 -35.19
N LEU A 201 -27.59 29.70 -34.93
CA LEU A 201 -26.96 29.72 -33.61
C LEU A 201 -26.42 31.12 -33.34
N THR A 202 -26.62 31.64 -32.13
CA THR A 202 -25.97 32.87 -31.67
C THR A 202 -25.05 32.57 -30.50
N LEU A 203 -23.78 32.90 -30.64
CA LEU A 203 -22.77 32.77 -29.60
C LEU A 203 -22.41 34.16 -29.07
N GLY A 204 -22.69 34.41 -27.79
CA GLY A 204 -22.36 35.66 -27.11
C GLY A 204 -21.12 35.51 -26.23
N PHE A 205 -20.23 36.49 -26.27
CA PHE A 205 -18.98 36.49 -25.49
C PHE A 205 -18.47 37.90 -25.22
N PRO A 206 -17.78 38.14 -24.09
CA PRO A 206 -16.98 39.34 -23.91
C PRO A 206 -15.65 39.23 -24.67
N MET A 207 -15.19 40.32 -25.30
CA MET A 207 -13.87 40.36 -25.91
C MET A 207 -12.74 40.29 -24.87
N PRO A 208 -11.76 39.39 -25.03
CA PRO A 208 -10.68 39.23 -24.06
C PRO A 208 -9.70 40.42 -24.04
N GLU A 209 -9.47 41.04 -25.20
CA GLU A 209 -8.60 42.20 -25.40
C GLU A 209 -9.01 42.99 -26.65
N ASP A 210 -8.40 44.16 -26.87
CA ASP A 210 -8.64 44.97 -28.06
C ASP A 210 -8.12 44.22 -29.31
N GLY A 211 -8.97 44.05 -30.32
CA GLY A 211 -8.58 43.31 -31.53
C GLY A 211 -9.62 43.36 -32.65
N VAL A 212 -9.33 42.66 -33.75
CA VAL A 212 -10.20 42.50 -34.92
C VAL A 212 -10.62 41.05 -35.04
N ILE A 213 -11.92 40.77 -34.97
CA ILE A 213 -12.47 39.43 -35.18
C ILE A 213 -12.40 39.12 -36.68
N THR A 214 -11.88 37.94 -37.04
CA THR A 214 -11.67 37.53 -38.44
C THR A 214 -12.39 36.22 -38.79
N ALA A 215 -12.51 35.29 -37.85
CA ALA A 215 -13.19 34.02 -38.10
C ALA A 215 -13.75 33.38 -36.82
N VAL A 216 -14.63 32.40 -37.00
CA VAL A 216 -15.06 31.47 -35.95
C VAL A 216 -14.81 30.05 -36.43
N ARG A 217 -14.10 29.27 -35.62
CA ARG A 217 -13.84 27.86 -35.88
C ARG A 217 -14.79 26.99 -35.07
N LEU A 218 -15.51 26.11 -35.73
CA LEU A 218 -16.28 25.05 -35.10
C LEU A 218 -15.37 23.83 -35.01
N ASN A 219 -14.96 23.44 -33.80
CA ASN A 219 -13.84 22.49 -33.62
C ASN A 219 -14.24 21.03 -33.82
N TYR A 220 -15.54 20.72 -33.71
CA TYR A 220 -16.06 19.34 -33.70
C TYR A 220 -17.37 19.23 -34.48
N LEU A 221 -17.33 19.49 -35.78
CA LEU A 221 -18.46 19.27 -36.68
C LEU A 221 -18.47 17.86 -37.25
N GLN A 222 -19.66 17.30 -37.39
CA GLN A 222 -19.89 16.02 -38.07
C GLN A 222 -21.31 15.96 -38.64
N THR A 223 -21.54 15.08 -39.60
CA THR A 223 -22.90 14.78 -40.09
C THR A 223 -23.74 14.11 -39.01
N ALA A 224 -24.99 14.53 -38.83
CA ALA A 224 -25.85 13.95 -37.79
C ALA A 224 -26.41 12.57 -38.17
N ASP A 225 -26.44 12.24 -39.47
CA ASP A 225 -26.95 10.99 -40.01
C ASP A 225 -25.85 9.95 -40.30
N GLY A 226 -24.58 10.29 -40.03
CA GLY A 226 -23.43 9.43 -40.26
C GLY A 226 -23.01 9.31 -41.72
N SER A 227 -23.48 10.20 -42.59
CA SER A 227 -23.05 10.28 -43.99
C SER A 227 -21.65 10.87 -44.15
N ASP A 228 -20.93 10.43 -45.19
CA ASP A 228 -19.63 11.00 -45.57
C ASP A 228 -19.75 11.85 -46.83
N ASN A 229 -18.82 12.80 -46.99
CA ASN A 229 -18.76 13.73 -48.11
C ASN A 229 -20.05 14.55 -48.34
N GLN A 230 -20.69 15.02 -47.26
CA GLN A 230 -21.87 15.86 -47.34
C GLN A 230 -21.46 17.33 -47.60
N PRO A 231 -21.81 17.93 -48.76
CA PRO A 231 -21.58 19.35 -48.99
C PRO A 231 -22.58 20.19 -48.18
N VAL A 232 -22.07 21.18 -47.48
CA VAL A 232 -22.84 22.13 -46.67
C VAL A 232 -22.29 23.54 -46.84
N THR A 233 -23.16 24.54 -46.71
CA THR A 233 -22.77 25.95 -46.73
C THR A 233 -23.20 26.59 -45.42
N PHE A 234 -22.24 27.16 -44.69
CA PHE A 234 -22.49 27.96 -43.49
C PHE A 234 -22.37 29.44 -43.80
N ALA A 235 -23.25 30.26 -43.23
CA ALA A 235 -23.08 31.70 -43.16
C ALA A 235 -22.71 32.10 -41.73
N ALA A 236 -21.59 32.80 -41.56
CA ALA A 236 -21.15 33.31 -40.26
C ALA A 236 -20.94 34.83 -40.30
N GLY A 237 -21.33 35.53 -39.25
CA GLY A 237 -21.20 36.97 -39.17
C GLY A 237 -21.92 37.57 -37.98
N TYR A 238 -22.55 38.73 -38.16
CA TYR A 238 -23.16 39.51 -37.07
C TYR A 238 -24.67 39.65 -37.23
N THR A 239 -25.35 40.04 -36.14
CA THR A 239 -26.82 40.14 -36.09
C THR A 239 -27.40 41.25 -36.97
N ASP A 240 -26.58 42.11 -37.56
CA ASP A 240 -26.98 43.17 -38.49
C ASP A 240 -27.15 42.68 -39.94
N GLY A 241 -26.90 41.39 -40.20
CA GLY A 241 -27.04 40.76 -41.51
C GLY A 241 -25.76 40.74 -42.34
N ASN A 242 -24.63 41.23 -41.79
CA ASN A 242 -23.33 41.15 -42.44
C ASN A 242 -22.67 39.77 -42.18
N ASN A 243 -22.80 38.86 -43.14
CA ASN A 243 -22.33 37.47 -43.04
C ASN A 243 -21.47 37.05 -44.25
N VAL A 244 -20.55 36.12 -44.03
CA VAL A 244 -19.73 35.47 -45.07
C VAL A 244 -20.16 34.01 -45.20
N ALA A 245 -20.36 33.57 -46.45
CA ALA A 245 -20.72 32.18 -46.74
C ALA A 245 -19.46 31.33 -46.99
N THR A 246 -19.36 30.20 -46.30
CA THR A 246 -18.26 29.24 -46.39
C THR A 246 -18.82 27.88 -46.80
N ALA A 247 -18.38 27.35 -47.94
CA ALA A 247 -18.77 26.02 -48.43
C ALA A 247 -17.76 24.97 -47.91
N VAL A 248 -18.28 23.90 -47.32
CA VAL A 248 -17.51 22.86 -46.63
C VAL A 248 -18.06 21.49 -46.99
N THR A 249 -17.21 20.47 -47.01
CA THR A 249 -17.63 19.07 -47.15
C THR A 249 -17.38 18.37 -45.82
N LEU A 250 -18.42 17.82 -45.20
CA LEU A 250 -18.35 17.18 -43.90
C LEU A 250 -18.44 15.65 -44.00
N ASN A 251 -17.85 14.98 -43.02
CA ASN A 251 -17.90 13.53 -42.86
C ASN A 251 -18.62 13.13 -41.56
N ASN A 252 -18.72 11.83 -41.32
CA ASN A 252 -19.24 11.28 -40.06
C ASN A 252 -18.27 11.41 -38.87
N GLN A 253 -17.03 11.84 -39.13
CA GLN A 253 -16.01 12.08 -38.11
C GLN A 253 -16.03 13.53 -37.65
N ARG A 254 -15.60 13.76 -36.41
CA ARG A 254 -15.48 15.10 -35.80
C ARG A 254 -14.32 15.85 -36.45
N GLU A 255 -14.62 16.92 -37.16
CA GLU A 255 -13.62 17.74 -37.87
C GLU A 255 -13.72 19.22 -37.47
N ALA A 256 -12.59 19.92 -37.54
CA ALA A 256 -12.51 21.35 -37.29
C ALA A 256 -12.74 22.14 -38.58
N VAL A 257 -13.63 23.14 -38.55
CA VAL A 257 -13.99 23.95 -39.71
C VAL A 257 -13.95 25.42 -39.32
N THR A 258 -13.13 26.19 -40.03
CA THR A 258 -13.05 27.64 -39.87
C THR A 258 -14.04 28.32 -40.79
N LEU A 259 -14.88 29.17 -40.23
CA LEU A 259 -15.84 30.00 -40.94
C LEU A 259 -15.37 31.45 -40.85
N ASP A 260 -15.08 32.05 -42.00
CA ASP A 260 -14.73 33.47 -42.05
C ASP A 260 -15.92 34.32 -41.58
N VAL A 261 -15.63 35.42 -40.89
CA VAL A 261 -16.63 36.45 -40.57
C VAL A 261 -16.11 37.79 -41.07
N PRO A 262 -16.98 38.79 -41.31
CA PRO A 262 -16.48 40.11 -41.70
C PRO A 262 -15.60 40.70 -40.60
N ASP A 263 -14.48 41.31 -40.99
CA ASP A 263 -13.56 41.95 -40.04
C ASP A 263 -14.29 42.99 -39.18
N GLN A 264 -14.29 42.79 -37.86
CA GLN A 264 -14.89 43.72 -36.91
C GLN A 264 -13.93 44.03 -35.76
N ALA A 265 -13.54 45.30 -35.67
CA ALA A 265 -12.81 45.80 -34.51
C ALA A 265 -13.71 45.80 -33.28
N ALA A 266 -13.24 45.21 -32.19
CA ALA A 266 -13.94 45.15 -30.93
C ALA A 266 -12.99 45.46 -29.77
N ALA A 267 -13.46 46.29 -28.84
CA ALA A 267 -12.69 46.68 -27.68
C ALA A 267 -12.77 45.61 -26.58
N LYS A 268 -11.74 45.51 -25.75
CA LYS A 268 -11.71 44.67 -24.56
C LYS A 268 -12.96 44.85 -23.71
N ASP A 269 -13.47 43.74 -23.18
CA ASP A 269 -14.67 43.65 -22.33
C ASP A 269 -15.99 44.07 -23.02
N SER A 270 -15.96 44.48 -24.30
CA SER A 270 -17.18 44.70 -25.07
C SER A 270 -17.86 43.36 -25.37
N PHE A 271 -19.17 43.29 -25.19
CA PHE A 271 -19.94 42.09 -25.48
C PHE A 271 -20.23 41.99 -26.97
N GLN A 272 -19.83 40.88 -27.57
CA GLN A 272 -19.99 40.58 -28.99
C GLN A 272 -20.91 39.38 -29.18
N GLN A 273 -21.52 39.31 -30.35
CA GLN A 273 -22.37 38.19 -30.75
C GLN A 273 -22.03 37.77 -32.18
N ILE A 274 -21.71 36.48 -32.35
CA ILE A 274 -21.53 35.87 -33.66
C ILE A 274 -22.76 35.03 -33.97
N LEU A 275 -23.33 35.23 -35.14
CA LEU A 275 -24.41 34.43 -35.69
C LEU A 275 -23.84 33.43 -36.69
N ILE A 276 -24.21 32.16 -36.54
CA ILE A 276 -23.79 31.06 -37.42
C ILE A 276 -25.05 30.35 -37.91
N GLU A 277 -25.23 30.23 -39.21
CA GLU A 277 -26.40 29.59 -39.82
C GLU A 277 -25.97 28.58 -40.88
N LEU A 278 -26.60 27.41 -40.87
CA LEU A 278 -26.52 26.47 -41.99
C LEU A 278 -27.49 26.95 -43.07
N THR A 279 -26.98 27.46 -44.20
CA THR A 279 -27.83 27.99 -45.28
C THR A 279 -28.17 26.94 -46.32
N GLU A 280 -27.25 26.00 -46.58
CA GLU A 280 -27.46 24.91 -47.53
C GLU A 280 -26.93 23.58 -46.96
N GLY A 281 -27.69 22.51 -47.13
CA GLY A 281 -27.35 21.17 -46.66
C GLY A 281 -28.56 20.26 -46.66
N ASN A 282 -28.38 19.00 -47.09
CA ASN A 282 -29.49 18.05 -47.23
C ASN A 282 -29.84 17.32 -45.92
N ALA A 283 -28.91 17.27 -44.96
CA ALA A 283 -29.09 16.64 -43.66
C ALA A 283 -28.58 17.56 -42.52
N PRO A 284 -29.09 17.40 -41.29
CA PRO A 284 -28.62 18.15 -40.13
C PRO A 284 -27.13 17.90 -39.85
N VAL A 285 -26.47 18.92 -39.30
CA VAL A 285 -25.06 18.86 -38.90
C VAL A 285 -24.97 19.02 -37.39
N LEU A 286 -24.14 18.22 -36.72
CA LEU A 286 -23.93 18.31 -35.28
C LEU A 286 -22.60 19.00 -34.98
N ALA A 287 -22.63 20.05 -34.15
CA ALA A 287 -21.46 20.58 -33.48
C ALA A 287 -21.38 20.00 -32.06
N GLY A 288 -20.24 19.37 -31.75
CA GLY A 288 -19.90 18.90 -30.40
C GLY A 288 -18.86 19.80 -29.72
N THR A 289 -18.20 19.26 -28.70
CA THR A 289 -17.10 19.90 -27.96
C THR A 289 -16.06 18.85 -27.53
N SER A 290 -14.96 19.26 -26.89
CA SER A 290 -14.00 18.34 -26.26
C SER A 290 -14.68 17.41 -25.25
N LEU A 291 -14.36 16.12 -25.36
CA LEU A 291 -14.85 15.06 -24.48
C LEU A 291 -13.80 14.77 -23.40
N LEU A 292 -14.17 15.01 -22.14
CA LEU A 292 -13.27 14.93 -20.99
C LEU A 292 -13.57 13.68 -20.15
N MET A 293 -12.55 12.87 -19.89
CA MET A 293 -12.62 11.73 -18.99
C MET A 293 -12.08 12.10 -17.61
N ASN A 294 -12.97 12.18 -16.61
CA ASN A 294 -12.61 12.32 -15.21
C ASN A 294 -12.86 11.02 -14.44
N GLU A 295 -12.15 10.83 -13.33
CA GLU A 295 -12.30 9.68 -12.46
C GLU A 295 -13.36 9.88 -11.38
N HIS A 296 -14.14 8.84 -11.12
CA HIS A 296 -15.08 8.80 -9.99
C HIS A 296 -14.31 8.79 -8.66
N TRP A 297 -14.89 9.37 -7.61
CA TRP A 297 -14.26 9.67 -6.32
C TRP A 297 -13.19 10.77 -6.33
N ASP A 298 -12.98 11.45 -7.46
CA ASP A 298 -12.20 12.70 -7.53
C ASP A 298 -13.07 13.90 -7.93
N ASP A 299 -12.48 15.08 -7.84
CA ASP A 299 -13.17 16.32 -8.22
C ASP A 299 -13.30 16.40 -9.74
N LEU A 300 -14.53 16.65 -10.21
CA LEU A 300 -14.84 16.89 -11.61
C LEU A 300 -14.26 18.24 -12.04
N ILE A 301 -13.29 18.22 -12.97
CA ILE A 301 -12.69 19.45 -13.53
C ILE A 301 -12.81 19.47 -15.07
N PRO A 302 -12.96 20.64 -15.70
CA PRO A 302 -12.82 21.98 -15.12
C PRO A 302 -14.02 22.38 -14.24
N VAL A 303 -13.76 23.18 -13.21
CA VAL A 303 -14.82 23.85 -12.44
C VAL A 303 -15.26 25.13 -13.15
N SER A 304 -16.52 25.55 -12.96
CA SER A 304 -17.00 26.83 -13.50
C SER A 304 -16.25 28.00 -12.89
N LEU A 305 -15.70 28.87 -13.73
CA LEU A 305 -14.80 29.97 -13.34
C LEU A 305 -15.06 31.21 -14.21
N ASP A 306 -15.03 32.40 -13.60
CA ASP A 306 -15.16 33.70 -14.30
C ASP A 306 -16.40 33.80 -15.20
N GLY A 307 -17.53 33.26 -14.76
CA GLY A 307 -18.78 33.24 -15.54
C GLY A 307 -18.81 32.19 -16.67
N ARG A 308 -17.72 31.45 -16.90
CA ARG A 308 -17.69 30.31 -17.83
C ARG A 308 -18.22 29.07 -17.13
N SER A 309 -19.33 28.53 -17.64
CA SER A 309 -19.94 27.30 -17.12
C SER A 309 -19.27 26.08 -17.75
N ALA A 310 -18.54 25.27 -16.98
CA ALA A 310 -17.76 24.12 -17.47
C ALA A 310 -18.60 23.13 -18.28
N PHE A 311 -19.27 22.19 -17.62
CA PHE A 311 -20.09 21.16 -18.26
C PHE A 311 -21.49 21.64 -18.63
N GLY A 312 -21.82 22.91 -18.35
CA GLY A 312 -23.07 23.53 -18.77
C GLY A 312 -22.99 24.21 -20.13
N SER A 313 -21.81 24.64 -20.58
CA SER A 313 -21.69 25.43 -21.82
C SER A 313 -20.41 25.22 -22.63
N TYR A 314 -19.34 24.68 -22.05
CA TYR A 314 -18.06 24.54 -22.76
C TYR A 314 -17.71 23.10 -23.10
N TYR A 315 -17.85 22.16 -22.16
CA TYR A 315 -17.31 20.80 -22.30
C TYR A 315 -18.36 19.73 -22.00
N THR A 316 -18.06 18.51 -22.42
CA THR A 316 -18.88 17.33 -22.18
C THR A 316 -18.03 16.26 -21.50
N GLU A 317 -18.54 15.63 -20.44
CA GLU A 317 -17.95 14.38 -19.96
C GLU A 317 -18.29 13.27 -20.94
N VAL A 318 -17.35 12.36 -21.12
CA VAL A 318 -17.55 11.09 -21.82
C VAL A 318 -18.78 10.33 -21.26
N GLN A 319 -19.48 9.55 -22.10
CA GLN A 319 -20.78 8.95 -21.79
C GLN A 319 -20.79 8.13 -20.49
N ASN A 320 -21.84 8.24 -19.67
CA ASN A 320 -21.98 7.58 -18.35
C ASN A 320 -21.21 8.22 -17.18
N SER A 321 -20.84 9.51 -17.28
CA SER A 321 -20.27 10.33 -16.19
C SER A 321 -18.88 9.86 -15.68
N GLN A 322 -18.38 10.42 -14.58
CA GLN A 322 -17.08 10.05 -13.98
C GLN A 322 -16.81 8.52 -13.89
N ARG A 323 -15.58 8.11 -14.26
CA ARG A 323 -15.22 6.70 -14.46
C ARG A 323 -15.04 5.94 -13.15
N PRO A 324 -15.75 4.83 -12.89
CA PRO A 324 -15.66 4.07 -11.65
C PRO A 324 -14.37 3.23 -11.55
N VAL A 325 -13.21 3.87 -11.70
CA VAL A 325 -11.87 3.27 -11.63
C VAL A 325 -11.61 2.52 -10.32
N THR A 326 -12.34 2.87 -9.26
CA THR A 326 -12.26 2.25 -7.94
C THR A 326 -13.06 0.95 -7.80
N ASN A 327 -13.90 0.60 -8.78
CA ASN A 327 -14.56 -0.70 -8.80
C ASN A 327 -13.53 -1.81 -9.09
N PRO A 328 -13.69 -3.02 -8.53
CA PRO A 328 -12.78 -4.14 -8.78
C PRO A 328 -12.59 -4.43 -10.27
N ASP A 329 -11.39 -4.85 -10.65
CA ASP A 329 -11.09 -5.10 -12.06
C ASP A 329 -11.75 -6.39 -12.56
N SER A 330 -12.35 -6.30 -13.75
CA SER A 330 -13.03 -7.40 -14.42
C SER A 330 -12.86 -7.30 -15.94
N PRO A 331 -13.13 -8.37 -16.70
CA PRO A 331 -13.13 -8.33 -18.16
C PRO A 331 -14.10 -7.28 -18.73
N GLU A 332 -15.24 -7.07 -18.07
CA GLU A 332 -16.21 -6.04 -18.46
C GLU A 332 -15.61 -4.64 -18.29
N LYS A 333 -14.97 -4.36 -17.14
CA LYS A 333 -14.30 -3.09 -16.89
C LYS A 333 -13.17 -2.82 -17.90
N ARG A 334 -12.49 -3.86 -18.41
CA ARG A 334 -11.50 -3.71 -19.49
C ARG A 334 -12.12 -3.14 -20.76
N GLN A 335 -13.27 -3.66 -21.16
CA GLN A 335 -13.97 -3.16 -22.35
C GLN A 335 -14.49 -1.75 -22.12
N GLU A 336 -15.09 -1.49 -20.95
CA GLU A 336 -15.53 -0.14 -20.57
C GLU A 336 -14.37 0.86 -20.61
N LEU A 337 -13.20 0.50 -20.09
CA LEU A 337 -12.02 1.37 -20.12
C LEU A 337 -11.56 1.67 -21.56
N ALA A 338 -11.56 0.67 -22.45
CA ALA A 338 -11.25 0.90 -23.86
C ALA A 338 -12.30 1.79 -24.55
N ASP A 339 -13.60 1.60 -24.26
CA ASP A 339 -14.68 2.45 -24.77
C ASP A 339 -14.52 3.90 -24.31
N TRP A 340 -14.14 4.12 -23.04
CA TRP A 340 -13.91 5.46 -22.52
C TRP A 340 -12.72 6.15 -23.17
N LEU A 341 -11.63 5.41 -23.40
CA LEU A 341 -10.44 5.95 -24.06
C LEU A 341 -10.68 6.21 -25.55
N ASP A 342 -11.54 5.43 -26.22
CA ASP A 342 -11.96 5.71 -27.60
C ASP A 342 -12.69 7.04 -27.70
N GLU A 343 -13.56 7.32 -26.73
CA GLU A 343 -14.37 8.54 -26.70
C GLU A 343 -13.56 9.77 -26.26
N ALA A 344 -12.68 9.64 -25.26
CA ALA A 344 -12.04 10.78 -24.59
C ALA A 344 -11.04 11.54 -25.47
N ASP A 345 -11.21 12.85 -25.63
CA ASP A 345 -10.16 13.70 -26.20
C ASP A 345 -9.07 14.01 -25.15
N TYR A 346 -9.48 14.08 -23.88
CA TYR A 346 -8.57 14.32 -22.76
C TYR A 346 -8.87 13.40 -21.58
N VAL A 347 -7.82 12.89 -20.94
CA VAL A 347 -7.89 12.18 -19.65
C VAL A 347 -7.44 13.12 -18.55
N VAL A 348 -8.26 13.28 -17.52
CA VAL A 348 -8.07 14.27 -16.47
C VAL A 348 -7.98 13.60 -15.11
N LEU A 349 -6.80 13.66 -14.50
CA LEU A 349 -6.54 13.17 -13.15
C LEU A 349 -6.43 14.38 -12.21
N SER A 350 -7.51 14.67 -11.48
CA SER A 350 -7.58 15.85 -10.60
C SER A 350 -6.92 15.65 -9.23
N SER A 351 -6.48 14.43 -8.91
CA SER A 351 -5.58 14.10 -7.82
C SER A 351 -4.91 12.73 -7.99
N GLN A 352 -4.09 12.36 -7.02
CA GLN A 352 -3.43 11.09 -6.87
C GLN A 352 -4.28 9.99 -6.17
N ARG A 353 -5.55 10.27 -5.83
CA ARG A 353 -6.36 9.42 -4.93
C ARG A 353 -6.43 7.96 -5.39
N ALA A 354 -6.88 7.70 -6.61
CA ALA A 354 -6.94 6.34 -7.15
C ALA A 354 -5.54 5.87 -7.58
N LEU A 355 -4.79 6.74 -8.27
CA LEU A 355 -3.44 6.50 -8.77
C LEU A 355 -2.48 5.89 -7.72
N TRP A 356 -2.54 6.32 -6.46
CA TRP A 356 -1.63 5.85 -5.39
C TRP A 356 -2.24 4.84 -4.43
N SER A 357 -3.57 4.72 -4.37
CA SER A 357 -4.24 3.83 -3.43
C SER A 357 -4.56 2.45 -4.03
N LEU A 358 -5.00 2.39 -5.29
CA LEU A 358 -5.34 1.14 -5.98
C LEU A 358 -4.14 0.19 -6.12
N PRO A 359 -2.92 0.66 -6.45
CA PRO A 359 -1.75 -0.22 -6.52
C PRO A 359 -1.38 -0.93 -5.22
N ARG A 360 -1.94 -0.50 -4.07
CA ARG A 360 -1.73 -1.16 -2.77
C ARG A 360 -2.53 -2.47 -2.65
N ILE A 361 -3.51 -2.70 -3.52
CA ILE A 361 -4.34 -3.92 -3.57
C ILE A 361 -4.21 -4.55 -4.98
N PRO A 362 -3.02 -5.07 -5.34
CA PRO A 362 -2.71 -5.43 -6.73
C PRO A 362 -3.56 -6.57 -7.30
N LEU A 363 -4.09 -7.46 -6.46
CA LEU A 363 -4.97 -8.54 -6.92
C LEU A 363 -6.41 -8.09 -7.22
N THR A 364 -6.82 -6.95 -6.68
CA THR A 364 -8.13 -6.35 -6.99
C THR A 364 -8.03 -5.37 -8.16
N TYR A 365 -6.88 -4.72 -8.32
CA TYR A 365 -6.67 -3.64 -9.30
C TYR A 365 -5.50 -3.85 -10.30
N PRO A 366 -5.24 -5.05 -10.84
CA PRO A 366 -4.11 -5.26 -11.76
C PRO A 366 -4.27 -4.53 -13.11
N LEU A 367 -5.51 -4.38 -13.60
CA LEU A 367 -5.81 -3.63 -14.82
C LEU A 367 -5.54 -2.14 -14.61
N MET A 368 -5.98 -1.58 -13.48
CA MET A 368 -5.75 -0.16 -13.20
C MET A 368 -4.26 0.16 -13.04
N ILE A 369 -3.47 -0.75 -12.46
CA ILE A 369 -2.01 -0.61 -12.38
C ILE A 369 -1.43 -0.47 -13.80
N ARG A 370 -1.79 -1.39 -14.71
CA ARG A 370 -1.30 -1.36 -16.10
C ARG A 370 -1.78 -0.12 -16.85
N TYR A 371 -3.04 0.28 -16.64
CA TYR A 371 -3.61 1.49 -17.23
C TYR A 371 -2.80 2.75 -16.86
N TYR A 372 -2.54 2.99 -15.57
CA TYR A 372 -1.78 4.18 -15.16
C TYR A 372 -0.34 4.14 -15.66
N GLU A 373 0.30 2.97 -15.67
CA GLU A 373 1.63 2.81 -16.25
C GLU A 373 1.65 3.17 -17.75
N ALA A 374 0.68 2.66 -18.51
CA ALA A 374 0.57 2.92 -19.95
C ALA A 374 0.16 4.38 -20.26
N LEU A 375 -0.64 5.00 -19.40
CA LEU A 375 -1.03 6.40 -19.53
C LEU A 375 0.17 7.34 -19.29
N PHE A 376 0.92 7.14 -18.20
CA PHE A 376 2.06 8.00 -17.87
C PHE A 376 3.29 7.79 -18.75
N SER A 377 3.41 6.61 -19.40
CA SER A 377 4.47 6.34 -20.39
C SER A 377 4.13 6.83 -21.80
N GLY A 378 2.87 7.18 -22.06
CA GLY A 378 2.36 7.55 -23.39
C GLY A 378 2.04 6.35 -24.29
N GLU A 379 2.20 5.11 -23.81
CA GLU A 379 1.90 3.88 -24.58
C GLU A 379 0.45 3.80 -25.05
N LEU A 380 -0.49 4.43 -24.31
CA LEU A 380 -1.90 4.49 -24.72
C LEU A 380 -2.18 5.50 -25.84
N GLY A 381 -1.19 6.26 -26.33
CA GLY A 381 -1.40 7.32 -27.33
C GLY A 381 -1.95 8.61 -26.73
N PHE A 382 -1.64 8.88 -25.46
CA PHE A 382 -2.00 10.10 -24.75
C PHE A 382 -0.75 10.81 -24.22
N ASP A 383 -0.61 12.10 -24.52
CA ASP A 383 0.52 12.91 -24.07
C ASP A 383 0.16 13.78 -22.87
N LEU A 384 1.04 13.84 -21.86
CA LEU A 384 0.87 14.74 -20.71
C LEU A 384 1.04 16.20 -21.15
N VAL A 385 -0.07 16.92 -21.31
CA VAL A 385 -0.09 18.33 -21.78
C VAL A 385 -0.10 19.33 -20.63
N TYR A 386 -0.51 18.91 -19.43
CA TYR A 386 -0.49 19.77 -18.25
C TYR A 386 -0.21 18.97 -16.99
N GLN A 387 0.71 19.50 -16.19
CA GLN A 387 0.96 19.04 -14.82
C GLN A 387 1.09 20.25 -13.92
N ASN A 388 0.32 20.26 -12.84
CA ASN A 388 0.45 21.26 -11.79
C ASN A 388 0.49 20.62 -10.43
N GLN A 389 1.50 20.97 -9.66
CA GLN A 389 1.68 20.59 -8.28
C GLN A 389 2.23 21.80 -7.52
N LYS A 390 1.81 21.94 -6.26
CA LYS A 390 2.46 22.87 -5.34
C LYS A 390 3.55 22.12 -4.58
N ASP A 391 4.64 22.80 -4.34
CA ASP A 391 5.79 22.24 -3.65
C ASP A 391 6.35 23.27 -2.69
N TYR A 392 6.89 22.80 -1.55
CA TYR A 392 7.52 23.69 -0.59
C TYR A 392 8.88 24.13 -1.12
N ARG A 393 9.13 25.43 -1.09
CA ARG A 393 10.36 26.04 -1.61
C ARG A 393 11.14 26.72 -0.51
N ILE A 394 12.38 26.29 -0.31
CA ILE A 394 13.35 26.95 0.58
C ILE A 394 14.56 27.34 -0.28
N GLY A 395 14.52 28.54 -0.86
CA GLY A 395 15.47 28.95 -1.90
C GLY A 395 15.35 28.02 -3.12
N PRO A 396 16.46 27.46 -3.64
CA PRO A 396 16.45 26.50 -4.76
C PRO A 396 16.06 25.07 -4.36
N LEU A 397 15.91 24.78 -3.06
CA LEU A 397 15.44 23.48 -2.58
C LEU A 397 13.92 23.38 -2.75
N ARG A 398 13.47 22.34 -3.44
CA ARG A 398 12.06 22.06 -3.71
C ARG A 398 11.69 20.72 -3.08
N ILE A 399 10.63 20.69 -2.27
CA ILE A 399 10.18 19.53 -1.51
C ILE A 399 8.73 19.24 -1.91
N SER A 400 8.46 18.04 -2.38
CA SER A 400 7.09 17.59 -2.61
C SER A 400 6.42 17.38 -1.27
N ASP A 401 5.34 18.11 -1.06
CA ASP A 401 4.43 18.01 0.09
C ASP A 401 3.57 16.74 0.06
N VAL A 402 3.50 16.06 -1.09
CA VAL A 402 2.71 14.84 -1.28
C VAL A 402 3.56 13.57 -1.46
N GLY A 403 4.68 13.68 -2.18
CA GLY A 403 5.48 12.53 -2.63
C GLY A 403 6.71 12.25 -1.78
N GLY A 404 7.04 13.08 -0.79
CA GLY A 404 8.21 12.91 0.07
C GLY A 404 9.55 12.99 -0.65
N LYS A 405 9.56 13.57 -1.86
CA LYS A 405 10.75 13.76 -2.69
C LYS A 405 11.29 15.17 -2.56
N VAL A 406 12.61 15.30 -2.69
CA VAL A 406 13.32 16.57 -2.65
C VAL A 406 14.18 16.70 -3.90
N ARG A 407 14.18 17.88 -4.53
CA ARG A 407 14.99 18.19 -5.71
C ARG A 407 15.57 19.60 -5.60
N TRP A 408 16.76 19.78 -6.15
CA TRP A 408 17.42 21.08 -6.21
C TRP A 408 17.20 21.71 -7.59
N GLY A 409 16.70 22.94 -7.64
CA GLY A 409 16.55 23.73 -8.86
C GLY A 409 15.46 23.28 -9.84
N ALA A 410 14.77 22.17 -9.58
CA ALA A 410 13.75 21.61 -10.46
C ALA A 410 12.59 20.99 -9.65
N GLN A 411 11.44 20.81 -10.30
CA GLN A 411 10.26 20.21 -9.66
C GLN A 411 10.53 18.75 -9.26
N PRO A 412 10.19 18.34 -8.02
CA PRO A 412 10.20 16.94 -7.64
C PRO A 412 9.22 16.14 -8.51
N GLU A 413 9.60 14.93 -8.90
CA GLU A 413 8.74 14.07 -9.74
C GLU A 413 7.62 13.44 -8.91
N VAL A 414 6.38 13.72 -9.30
CA VAL A 414 5.16 13.20 -8.67
C VAL A 414 4.27 12.65 -9.78
N GLY A 415 3.61 11.51 -9.54
CA GLY A 415 2.82 10.80 -10.54
C GLY A 415 3.04 9.30 -10.41
N TRP A 416 3.25 8.64 -11.54
CA TRP A 416 3.63 7.23 -11.62
C TRP A 416 5.15 7.03 -11.72
N PRO A 417 5.74 6.01 -11.06
CA PRO A 417 5.11 5.12 -10.07
C PRO A 417 4.81 5.83 -8.73
N PRO A 418 3.91 5.29 -7.89
CA PRO A 418 3.57 5.89 -6.60
C PRO A 418 4.80 6.08 -5.68
N PRO A 419 4.86 7.13 -4.83
CA PRO A 419 6.03 7.45 -4.00
C PRO A 419 6.34 6.47 -2.84
N GLY A 420 5.66 5.33 -2.77
CA GLY A 420 5.84 4.32 -1.73
C GLY A 420 5.36 4.76 -0.34
N ASP A 421 6.04 4.30 0.71
CA ASP A 421 5.61 4.53 2.10
C ASP A 421 5.95 5.92 2.66
N LEU A 422 6.77 6.69 1.94
CA LEU A 422 7.05 8.09 2.28
C LEU A 422 5.96 9.04 1.79
N ALA A 423 5.06 8.60 0.89
CA ALA A 423 3.91 9.39 0.47
C ALA A 423 3.06 9.78 1.68
N VAL A 424 2.67 11.05 1.74
CA VAL A 424 1.79 11.55 2.81
C VAL A 424 0.41 10.89 2.73
N GLU A 425 -0.30 10.84 3.85
CA GLU A 425 -1.69 10.41 3.84
C GLU A 425 -2.62 11.28 2.97
N GLU A 426 -3.74 10.70 2.55
CA GLU A 426 -4.71 11.33 1.64
C GLU A 426 -5.37 12.58 2.24
N ALA A 427 -5.63 12.57 3.56
CA ALA A 427 -6.28 13.70 4.24
C ALA A 427 -5.43 14.99 4.19
N PHE A 428 -4.12 14.85 4.01
CA PHE A 428 -3.20 15.98 3.82
C PHE A 428 -3.07 16.35 2.34
N SER A 429 -3.00 15.35 1.45
CA SER A 429 -2.58 15.57 0.06
C SER A 429 -3.68 15.71 -0.98
N VAL A 430 -4.89 15.22 -0.74
CA VAL A 430 -5.99 15.27 -1.74
C VAL A 430 -6.89 16.48 -1.56
N TYR A 431 -6.96 17.00 -0.33
CA TYR A 431 -7.83 18.13 0.00
C TYR A 431 -7.14 19.49 -0.16
N ASP A 432 -5.81 19.54 -0.04
CA ASP A 432 -5.04 20.77 -0.10
C ASP A 432 -4.03 20.71 -1.26
N HIS A 433 -4.35 21.40 -2.36
CA HIS A 433 -3.50 21.54 -3.56
C HIS A 433 -2.93 20.21 -4.13
N PRO A 434 -3.76 19.20 -4.42
CA PRO A 434 -3.29 17.95 -5.00
C PRO A 434 -2.61 18.16 -6.36
N PRO A 435 -1.62 17.34 -6.73
CA PRO A 435 -1.13 17.30 -8.10
C PRO A 435 -2.26 16.98 -9.10
N VAL A 436 -2.29 17.70 -10.21
CA VAL A 436 -3.23 17.49 -11.32
C VAL A 436 -2.45 17.14 -12.58
N TRP A 437 -2.95 16.16 -13.33
CA TRP A 437 -2.42 15.75 -14.64
C TRP A 437 -3.53 15.76 -15.68
N ILE A 438 -3.25 16.33 -16.85
CA ILE A 438 -4.16 16.31 -18.01
C ILE A 438 -3.39 15.74 -19.18
N PHE A 439 -3.95 14.71 -19.80
CA PHE A 439 -3.40 14.06 -20.96
C PHE A 439 -4.29 14.31 -22.17
N ALA A 440 -3.70 14.64 -23.32
CA ALA A 440 -4.41 14.82 -24.58
C ALA A 440 -4.23 13.60 -25.47
N LYS A 441 -5.31 13.15 -26.12
CA LYS A 441 -5.25 12.08 -27.12
C LYS A 441 -4.44 12.56 -28.32
N THR A 442 -3.64 11.65 -28.88
CA THR A 442 -2.81 11.89 -30.06
C THR A 442 -3.22 10.99 -31.22
N ASP A 443 -2.71 11.27 -32.43
CA ASP A 443 -2.92 10.41 -33.60
C ASP A 443 -2.31 9.01 -33.44
N ALA A 444 -1.47 8.78 -32.43
CA ALA A 444 -0.94 7.46 -32.10
C ALA A 444 -1.95 6.57 -31.37
N TYR A 445 -3.08 7.13 -30.90
CA TYR A 445 -4.14 6.37 -30.25
C TYR A 445 -4.78 5.38 -31.24
N SER A 446 -4.94 4.12 -30.81
CA SER A 446 -5.79 3.16 -31.50
C SER A 446 -6.41 2.17 -30.51
N ARG A 447 -7.67 1.80 -30.75
CA ARG A 447 -8.37 0.76 -29.96
C ARG A 447 -7.56 -0.53 -29.90
N GLU A 448 -7.00 -0.97 -31.03
CA GLU A 448 -6.23 -2.21 -31.12
C GLU A 448 -5.03 -2.19 -30.17
N ASN A 449 -4.26 -1.09 -30.15
CA ASN A 449 -3.14 -0.94 -29.23
C ASN A 449 -3.60 -0.88 -27.77
N THR A 450 -4.67 -0.13 -27.46
CA THR A 450 -5.26 -0.08 -26.12
C THR A 450 -5.65 -1.46 -25.61
N LEU A 451 -6.36 -2.26 -26.43
CA LEU A 451 -6.72 -3.62 -26.05
C LEU A 451 -5.50 -4.52 -25.88
N ASN A 452 -4.51 -4.45 -26.77
CA ASN A 452 -3.26 -5.21 -26.63
C ASN A 452 -2.53 -4.91 -25.30
N ILE A 453 -2.49 -3.64 -24.91
CA ILE A 453 -1.89 -3.18 -23.64
C ILE A 453 -2.67 -3.73 -22.43
N LEU A 454 -3.99 -3.71 -22.48
CA LEU A 454 -4.86 -4.09 -21.36
C LEU A 454 -5.11 -5.61 -21.28
N ASP A 455 -4.99 -6.34 -22.38
CA ASP A 455 -5.12 -7.80 -22.47
C ASP A 455 -3.89 -8.54 -21.93
N ASP A 456 -2.73 -7.87 -21.85
CA ASP A 456 -1.52 -8.39 -21.19
C ASP A 456 -1.74 -8.68 -19.69
N VAL A 457 -2.79 -8.10 -19.10
CA VAL A 457 -3.18 -8.34 -17.71
C VAL A 457 -4.04 -9.62 -17.60
N ASP A 458 -3.51 -10.65 -16.95
CA ASP A 458 -4.28 -11.86 -16.62
C ASP A 458 -5.32 -11.60 -15.52
N LEU A 459 -6.56 -11.33 -15.94
CA LEU A 459 -7.69 -11.12 -15.03
C LEU A 459 -8.27 -12.41 -14.45
N SER A 460 -7.82 -13.60 -14.84
CA SER A 460 -8.27 -14.86 -14.22
C SER A 460 -7.76 -15.02 -12.79
N GLN A 461 -6.69 -14.29 -12.45
CA GLN A 461 -6.07 -14.27 -11.12
C GLN A 461 -6.60 -13.14 -10.24
N THR A 462 -7.54 -12.32 -10.74
CA THR A 462 -8.09 -11.24 -9.92
C THR A 462 -8.88 -11.82 -8.74
N ALA A 463 -8.66 -11.21 -7.59
CA ALA A 463 -9.39 -11.55 -6.37
C ALA A 463 -9.76 -10.24 -5.69
N PHE A 464 -11.06 -10.03 -5.48
CA PHE A 464 -11.51 -8.93 -4.65
C PHE A 464 -10.99 -9.13 -3.23
N MET A 465 -10.24 -8.15 -2.75
CA MET A 465 -9.71 -8.11 -1.41
C MET A 465 -10.09 -6.79 -0.76
N THR A 466 -10.59 -6.89 0.46
CA THR A 466 -10.64 -5.72 1.35
C THR A 466 -9.21 -5.22 1.64
N PRO A 467 -9.06 -3.94 2.02
CA PRO A 467 -7.76 -3.40 2.45
C PRO A 467 -7.05 -4.25 3.53
N GLY A 468 -7.82 -4.81 4.47
CA GLY A 468 -7.33 -5.71 5.51
C GLY A 468 -6.78 -7.03 4.98
N GLU A 469 -7.51 -7.68 4.07
CA GLU A 469 -7.08 -8.93 3.44
C GLU A 469 -5.83 -8.73 2.60
N ALA A 470 -5.79 -7.68 1.79
CA ALA A 470 -4.63 -7.31 0.99
C ALA A 470 -3.39 -6.99 1.85
N THR A 471 -3.59 -6.46 3.06
CA THR A 471 -2.49 -6.24 4.01
C THR A 471 -1.95 -7.54 4.60
N ARG A 472 -2.82 -8.54 4.83
CA ARG A 472 -2.43 -9.84 5.38
C ARG A 472 -1.84 -10.78 4.32
N ALA A 473 -2.34 -10.69 3.10
CA ALA A 473 -2.04 -11.59 1.99
C ALA A 473 -1.96 -10.81 0.67
N PRO A 474 -0.95 -9.93 0.48
CA PRO A 474 -0.87 -9.04 -0.68
C PRO A 474 -0.79 -9.77 -2.02
N ASN A 475 -0.35 -11.03 -2.00
CA ASN A 475 -0.25 -11.91 -3.16
C ASN A 475 -1.20 -13.12 -3.07
N GLY A 476 -2.28 -13.01 -2.29
CA GLY A 476 -3.30 -14.06 -2.21
C GLY A 476 -2.79 -15.37 -1.62
N LEU A 477 -1.85 -15.30 -0.68
CA LEU A 477 -1.22 -16.46 -0.03
C LEU A 477 -0.34 -17.31 -0.96
N MET A 478 -0.03 -16.82 -2.17
CA MET A 478 0.88 -17.50 -3.09
C MET A 478 2.31 -17.47 -2.56
N MET A 479 3.09 -18.53 -2.81
CA MET A 479 4.52 -18.48 -2.52
C MET A 479 5.26 -17.67 -3.60
N PRO A 480 6.25 -16.84 -3.23
CA PRO A 480 7.17 -16.28 -4.21
C PRO A 480 7.87 -17.39 -4.99
N ALA A 481 8.17 -17.17 -6.28
CA ALA A 481 8.78 -18.18 -7.16
C ALA A 481 10.06 -18.81 -6.57
N ALA A 482 10.93 -18.00 -5.94
CA ALA A 482 12.13 -18.48 -5.26
C ALA A 482 11.82 -19.42 -4.08
N THR A 483 10.79 -19.11 -3.29
CA THR A 483 10.33 -19.96 -2.18
C THR A 483 9.71 -21.26 -2.72
N ALA A 484 8.89 -21.17 -3.76
CA ALA A 484 8.28 -22.34 -4.40
C ALA A 484 9.35 -23.30 -4.95
N ALA A 485 10.35 -22.77 -5.66
CA ALA A 485 11.49 -23.55 -6.16
C ALA A 485 12.27 -24.21 -5.01
N LEU A 486 12.51 -23.49 -3.93
CA LEU A 486 13.19 -24.03 -2.74
C LEU A 486 12.37 -25.15 -2.07
N GLN A 487 11.05 -25.00 -1.94
CA GLN A 487 10.16 -26.04 -1.39
C GLN A 487 10.11 -27.29 -2.28
N GLN A 488 10.16 -27.11 -3.62
CA GLN A 488 10.20 -28.21 -4.59
C GLN A 488 11.53 -28.95 -4.59
N ALA A 489 12.65 -28.23 -4.43
CA ALA A 489 13.99 -28.80 -4.31
C ALA A 489 14.23 -29.58 -3.01
N GLY A 490 13.34 -29.43 -2.02
CA GLY A 490 13.40 -30.09 -0.70
C GLY A 490 13.28 -31.61 -0.69
N GLY A 491 13.28 -32.26 -1.85
CA GLY A 491 13.16 -33.71 -2.01
C GLY A 491 11.72 -34.22 -2.04
N THR A 492 11.58 -35.47 -2.46
CA THR A 492 10.31 -36.19 -2.45
C THR A 492 10.04 -36.76 -1.06
N PHE A 493 8.80 -37.21 -0.84
CA PHE A 493 8.42 -37.89 0.41
C PHE A 493 9.33 -39.11 0.72
N ARG A 494 9.76 -39.86 -0.30
CA ARG A 494 10.63 -41.03 -0.14
C ARG A 494 12.09 -40.66 0.16
N ASP A 495 12.52 -39.46 -0.24
CA ASP A 495 13.86 -38.97 0.08
C ASP A 495 13.96 -38.51 1.53
N LEU A 496 12.86 -37.96 2.06
CA LEU A 496 12.80 -37.40 3.41
C LEU A 496 12.47 -38.44 4.49
N PHE A 497 11.67 -39.45 4.16
CA PHE A 497 11.31 -40.52 5.09
C PHE A 497 11.74 -41.87 4.54
N ASN A 498 12.40 -42.65 5.38
CA ASN A 498 12.79 -44.00 5.00
C ASN A 498 11.58 -44.93 5.08
N VAL A 499 10.75 -44.92 4.03
CA VAL A 499 9.50 -45.70 3.95
C VAL A 499 9.77 -47.20 4.10
N ASN A 500 10.88 -47.68 3.53
CA ASN A 500 11.31 -49.08 3.64
C ASN A 500 12.22 -49.33 4.86
N GLY A 501 12.39 -48.33 5.73
CA GLY A 501 13.23 -48.40 6.90
C GLY A 501 12.66 -49.34 7.95
N VAL A 502 13.54 -49.95 8.76
CA VAL A 502 13.16 -50.91 9.80
C VAL A 502 12.20 -50.27 10.82
N LEU A 503 12.43 -49.02 11.21
CA LEU A 503 11.55 -48.30 12.12
C LEU A 503 10.19 -47.98 11.50
N SER A 504 10.14 -47.62 10.21
CA SER A 504 8.88 -47.33 9.52
C SER A 504 8.00 -48.57 9.30
N ASN A 505 8.62 -49.76 9.21
CA ASN A 505 7.91 -51.04 8.97
C ASN A 505 7.68 -51.88 10.23
N ASN A 506 8.25 -51.49 11.38
CA ASN A 506 8.08 -52.19 12.65
C ASN A 506 7.65 -51.21 13.75
N TRP A 507 6.33 -51.12 13.96
CA TRP A 507 5.74 -50.18 14.92
C TRP A 507 6.20 -50.42 16.36
N MET A 508 6.43 -51.67 16.77
CA MET A 508 6.89 -52.00 18.12
C MET A 508 8.31 -51.47 18.34
N LEU A 509 9.20 -51.75 17.39
CA LEU A 509 10.58 -51.26 17.46
C LEU A 509 10.62 -49.73 17.39
N ALA A 510 9.80 -49.12 16.53
CA ALA A 510 9.66 -47.66 16.47
C ALA A 510 9.22 -47.08 17.81
N ALA A 511 8.20 -47.64 18.47
CA ALA A 511 7.74 -47.18 19.77
C ALA A 511 8.84 -47.26 20.85
N VAL A 512 9.62 -48.36 20.86
CA VAL A 512 10.75 -48.52 21.79
C VAL A 512 11.84 -47.47 21.52
N VAL A 513 12.29 -47.36 20.27
CA VAL A 513 13.34 -46.40 19.89
C VAL A 513 12.88 -44.95 20.11
N TRP A 514 11.62 -44.65 19.84
CA TRP A 514 11.00 -43.36 20.09
C TRP A 514 11.03 -42.99 21.57
N TRP A 515 10.61 -43.90 22.45
CA TRP A 515 10.61 -43.65 23.89
C TRP A 515 12.03 -43.49 24.45
N LEU A 516 12.98 -44.29 23.97
CA LEU A 516 14.39 -44.14 24.31
C LEU A 516 14.94 -42.78 23.87
N ALA A 517 14.66 -42.35 22.65
CA ALA A 517 15.07 -41.04 22.15
C ALA A 517 14.47 -39.90 22.99
N LEU A 518 13.18 -39.98 23.32
CA LEU A 518 12.52 -39.00 24.18
C LEU A 518 13.15 -38.92 25.57
N THR A 519 13.49 -40.07 26.14
CA THR A 519 14.14 -40.16 27.47
C THR A 519 15.54 -39.58 27.46
N LEU A 520 16.34 -39.89 26.44
CA LEU A 520 17.67 -39.32 26.26
C LEU A 520 17.62 -37.80 26.07
N LEU A 521 16.64 -37.29 25.30
CA LEU A 521 16.43 -35.84 25.15
C LEU A 521 16.02 -35.18 26.47
N GLY A 522 15.15 -35.81 27.25
CA GLY A 522 14.79 -35.33 28.59
C GLY A 522 16.00 -35.24 29.51
N TRP A 523 16.82 -36.29 29.58
CA TRP A 523 18.06 -36.26 30.37
C TRP A 523 19.05 -35.22 29.88
N LEU A 524 19.15 -35.03 28.56
CA LEU A 524 19.99 -34.00 27.96
C LEU A 524 19.53 -32.61 28.36
N ALA A 525 18.22 -32.34 28.40
CA ALA A 525 17.67 -31.03 28.81
C ALA A 525 17.61 -30.83 30.33
N PHE A 526 17.74 -31.89 31.13
CA PHE A 526 17.54 -31.82 32.57
C PHE A 526 18.45 -30.80 33.30
N PRO A 527 19.77 -30.70 33.02
CA PRO A 527 20.61 -29.69 33.65
C PRO A 527 20.11 -28.25 33.43
N LEU A 528 19.57 -27.97 32.24
CA LEU A 528 18.97 -26.69 31.90
C LEU A 528 17.64 -26.50 32.66
N ALA A 529 16.77 -27.51 32.65
CA ALA A 529 15.51 -27.51 33.39
C ALA A 529 15.74 -27.27 34.90
N PHE A 530 16.78 -27.89 35.48
CA PHE A 530 17.15 -27.78 36.88
C PHE A 530 17.39 -26.34 37.34
N VAL A 531 18.01 -25.53 36.47
CA VAL A 531 18.31 -24.11 36.76
C VAL A 531 17.12 -23.21 36.49
N ILE A 532 16.38 -23.45 35.40
CA ILE A 532 15.19 -22.68 35.02
C ILE A 532 14.09 -22.88 36.07
N PHE A 533 13.80 -24.13 36.41
CA PHE A 533 12.74 -24.54 37.33
C PHE A 533 13.27 -24.77 38.75
N ARG A 534 14.33 -24.09 39.16
CA ARG A 534 14.95 -24.25 40.49
C ARG A 534 13.98 -24.06 41.65
N GLY A 535 12.89 -23.31 41.44
CA GLY A 535 11.84 -23.07 42.44
C GLY A 535 10.84 -24.23 42.60
N LEU A 536 10.80 -25.19 41.67
CA LEU A 536 9.93 -26.36 41.77
C LEU A 536 10.58 -27.45 42.64
N PRO A 537 9.77 -28.27 43.35
CA PRO A 537 10.28 -29.36 44.19
C PRO A 537 11.09 -30.41 43.39
N ASP A 538 10.64 -30.73 42.17
CA ASP A 538 11.28 -31.70 41.28
C ASP A 538 12.36 -31.09 40.38
N LYS A 539 12.62 -29.78 40.52
CA LYS A 539 13.55 -29.02 39.66
C LYS A 539 13.24 -29.15 38.16
N GLY A 540 11.96 -29.41 37.82
CA GLY A 540 11.50 -29.57 36.44
C GLY A 540 11.96 -30.87 35.76
N TYR A 541 12.26 -31.94 36.52
CA TYR A 541 12.63 -33.24 35.94
C TYR A 541 11.53 -33.79 35.04
N ALA A 542 10.27 -33.74 35.47
CA ALA A 542 9.14 -34.23 34.67
C ALA A 542 8.98 -33.43 33.36
N LEU A 543 9.20 -32.12 33.42
CA LEU A 543 9.08 -31.19 32.28
C LEU A 543 10.29 -31.22 31.33
N SER A 544 11.39 -31.87 31.71
CA SER A 544 12.65 -31.84 30.93
C SER A 544 12.50 -32.36 29.50
N ARG A 545 11.67 -33.40 29.29
CA ARG A 545 11.36 -33.96 27.96
C ARG A 545 10.62 -32.98 27.08
N MET A 546 9.62 -32.31 27.64
CA MET A 546 8.84 -31.30 26.94
C MET A 546 9.72 -30.10 26.60
N LEU A 547 10.58 -29.68 27.53
CA LEU A 547 11.56 -28.62 27.31
C LEU A 547 12.52 -28.97 26.17
N ALA A 548 13.02 -30.21 26.12
CA ALA A 548 13.92 -30.67 25.06
C ALA A 548 13.26 -30.56 23.68
N ILE A 549 12.05 -31.11 23.51
CA ILE A 549 11.30 -31.03 22.26
C ILE A 549 11.03 -29.57 21.89
N PHE A 550 10.58 -28.77 22.85
CA PHE A 550 10.28 -27.36 22.64
C PHE A 550 11.48 -26.58 22.12
N LEU A 551 12.65 -26.71 22.76
CA LEU A 551 13.85 -25.97 22.38
C LEU A 551 14.38 -26.40 21.02
N VAL A 552 14.39 -27.70 20.73
CA VAL A 552 14.84 -28.21 19.42
C VAL A 552 13.87 -27.79 18.31
N ALA A 553 12.56 -27.92 18.54
CA ALA A 553 11.53 -27.48 17.60
C ALA A 553 11.62 -25.98 17.35
N TYR A 554 11.79 -25.17 18.41
CA TYR A 554 11.93 -23.73 18.30
C TYR A 554 13.15 -23.33 17.48
N PHE A 555 14.29 -24.00 17.70
CA PHE A 555 15.51 -23.79 16.90
C PHE A 555 15.28 -24.11 15.42
N VAL A 556 14.67 -25.26 15.10
CA VAL A 556 14.34 -25.66 13.72
C VAL A 556 13.35 -24.69 13.09
N TRP A 557 12.30 -24.32 13.81
CA TRP A 557 11.28 -23.38 13.34
C TRP A 557 11.86 -22.00 13.07
N LEU A 558 12.65 -21.45 14.00
CA LEU A 558 13.22 -20.12 13.88
C LEU A 558 14.25 -20.07 12.75
N SER A 559 15.17 -21.03 12.69
CA SER A 559 16.18 -21.08 11.62
C SER A 559 15.56 -21.29 10.24
N GLY A 560 14.51 -22.11 10.13
CA GLY A 560 13.75 -22.33 8.90
C GLY A 560 12.88 -21.12 8.49
N SER A 561 12.28 -20.42 9.46
CA SER A 561 11.47 -19.20 9.20
C SER A 561 12.35 -18.02 8.78
N LEU A 562 13.54 -17.90 9.38
CA LEU A 562 14.56 -16.93 8.99
C LEU A 562 15.35 -17.34 7.73
N ARG A 563 15.08 -18.53 7.17
CA ARG A 563 15.75 -19.10 5.99
C ARG A 563 17.28 -19.22 6.15
N VAL A 564 17.75 -19.42 7.39
CA VAL A 564 19.19 -19.61 7.70
C VAL A 564 19.59 -21.06 7.53
N LEU A 565 18.77 -21.99 8.02
CA LEU A 565 18.97 -23.44 7.89
C LEU A 565 17.67 -24.09 7.41
N PRO A 566 17.74 -25.11 6.53
CA PRO A 566 16.55 -25.81 6.09
C PRO A 566 16.01 -26.71 7.21
N ASN A 567 14.70 -26.94 7.23
CA ASN A 567 14.04 -27.89 8.11
C ASN A 567 14.43 -29.33 7.71
N THR A 568 15.50 -29.86 8.28
CA THR A 568 16.03 -31.21 7.99
C THR A 568 16.40 -31.94 9.29
N ALA A 569 16.65 -33.25 9.19
CA ALA A 569 17.17 -34.04 10.32
C ALA A 569 18.51 -33.50 10.84
N VAL A 570 19.38 -32.99 9.95
CA VAL A 570 20.66 -32.38 10.32
C VAL A 570 20.44 -31.14 11.18
N THR A 571 19.52 -30.24 10.78
CA THR A 571 19.20 -29.04 11.55
C THR A 571 18.61 -29.37 12.91
N ALA A 572 17.72 -30.37 12.99
CA ALA A 572 17.22 -30.86 14.28
C ALA A 572 18.37 -31.42 15.15
N GLY A 573 19.30 -32.17 14.54
CA GLY A 573 20.50 -32.67 15.21
C GLY A 573 21.42 -31.57 15.73
N LEU A 574 21.59 -30.47 14.98
CA LEU A 574 22.32 -29.28 15.44
C LEU A 574 21.63 -28.62 16.65
N GLY A 575 20.29 -28.57 16.65
CA GLY A 575 19.51 -28.11 17.82
C GLY A 575 19.75 -28.97 19.05
N VAL A 576 19.76 -30.31 18.88
CA VAL A 576 20.10 -31.26 19.96
C VAL A 576 21.55 -31.06 20.44
N LEU A 577 22.50 -30.85 19.52
CA LEU A 577 23.90 -30.58 19.86
C LEU A 577 24.04 -29.29 20.68
N LEU A 578 23.37 -28.21 20.27
CA LEU A 578 23.39 -26.93 20.98
C LEU A 578 22.79 -27.06 22.39
N LEU A 579 21.67 -27.77 22.52
CA LEU A 579 21.07 -28.10 23.80
C LEU A 579 22.06 -28.88 24.67
N GLY A 580 22.72 -29.90 24.11
CA GLY A 580 23.71 -30.72 24.81
C GLY A 580 24.91 -29.91 25.30
N ILE A 581 25.51 -29.07 24.46
CA ILE A 581 26.62 -28.18 24.86
C ILE A 581 26.19 -27.27 26.00
N THR A 582 25.01 -26.65 25.88
CA THR A 582 24.46 -25.74 26.90
C THR A 582 24.23 -26.48 28.22
N SER A 583 23.63 -27.67 28.16
CA SER A 583 23.40 -28.52 29.32
C SER A 583 24.68 -29.02 29.96
N ILE A 584 25.73 -29.34 29.20
CA ILE A 584 27.04 -29.73 29.73
C ILE A 584 27.69 -28.56 30.49
N ILE A 585 27.67 -27.35 29.92
CA ILE A 585 28.20 -26.15 30.59
C ILE A 585 27.46 -25.88 31.90
N ILE A 586 26.13 -26.00 31.90
CA ILE A 586 25.31 -25.80 33.10
C ILE A 586 25.55 -26.92 34.11
N ALA A 587 25.62 -28.17 33.67
CA ALA A 587 25.90 -29.31 34.53
C ALA A 587 27.28 -29.20 35.20
N ALA A 588 28.30 -28.75 34.47
CA ALA A 588 29.64 -28.54 35.02
C ALA A 588 29.65 -27.48 36.13
N LYS A 589 28.88 -26.38 35.97
CA LYS A 589 28.75 -25.33 36.98
C LYS A 589 27.95 -25.75 38.22
N ASN A 590 26.99 -26.67 38.06
CA ASN A 590 26.07 -27.10 39.13
C ASN A 590 26.26 -28.57 39.49
N ARG A 591 27.47 -29.12 39.29
CA ARG A 591 27.74 -30.57 39.35
C ARG A 591 27.38 -31.20 40.69
N GLU A 592 27.67 -30.49 41.78
CA GLU A 592 27.47 -30.97 43.16
C GLU A 592 25.98 -30.96 43.51
N ASP A 593 25.27 -29.88 43.19
CA ASP A 593 23.82 -29.76 43.38
C ASP A 593 23.04 -30.81 42.57
N LEU A 594 23.43 -31.03 41.31
CA LEU A 594 22.82 -32.05 40.46
C LEU A 594 23.08 -33.47 40.99
N ALA A 595 24.31 -33.76 41.44
CA ALA A 595 24.66 -35.06 42.00
C ALA A 595 23.89 -35.34 43.30
N ASN A 596 23.85 -34.35 44.20
CA ASN A 596 23.13 -34.44 45.48
C ASN A 596 21.63 -34.62 45.26
N TRP A 597 21.04 -33.82 44.36
CA TRP A 597 19.62 -33.94 44.02
C TRP A 597 19.30 -35.32 43.43
N ARG A 598 20.12 -35.80 42.48
CA ARG A 598 19.93 -37.13 41.87
C ARG A 598 19.95 -38.24 42.92
N GLN A 599 20.92 -38.22 43.84
CA GLN A 599 21.02 -39.21 44.90
C GLN A 599 19.79 -39.17 45.83
N ALA A 600 19.33 -37.98 46.20
CA ALA A 600 18.15 -37.80 47.04
C ALA A 600 16.83 -38.18 46.35
N HIS A 601 16.74 -38.07 45.03
CA HIS A 601 15.49 -38.20 44.27
C HIS A 601 15.47 -39.38 43.27
N THR A 602 16.40 -40.33 43.35
CA THR A 602 16.47 -41.47 42.40
C THR A 602 15.16 -42.27 42.35
N ARG A 603 14.48 -42.46 43.49
CA ARG A 603 13.17 -43.14 43.53
C ARG A 603 12.07 -42.35 42.81
N TYR A 604 12.09 -41.03 42.96
CA TYR A 604 11.15 -40.15 42.26
C TYR A 604 11.42 -40.13 40.75
N MET A 605 12.69 -40.04 40.34
CA MET A 605 13.05 -40.15 38.93
C MET A 605 12.54 -41.46 38.34
N LEU A 606 12.81 -42.60 38.99
CA LEU A 606 12.33 -43.91 38.53
C LEU A 606 10.80 -43.97 38.45
N PHE A 607 10.10 -43.39 39.42
CA PHE A 607 8.64 -43.28 39.38
C PHE A 607 8.17 -42.48 38.17
N VAL A 608 8.73 -41.29 37.93
CA VAL A 608 8.40 -40.45 36.76
C VAL A 608 8.65 -41.22 35.46
N GLU A 609 9.79 -41.90 35.34
CA GLU A 609 10.14 -42.70 34.16
C GLU A 609 9.13 -43.83 33.89
N LEU A 610 8.83 -44.64 34.91
CA LEU A 610 7.92 -45.78 34.78
C LEU A 610 6.47 -45.35 34.61
N PHE A 611 6.05 -44.28 35.28
CA PHE A 611 4.70 -43.74 35.17
C PHE A 611 4.48 -43.17 33.78
N ALA A 612 5.41 -42.36 33.27
CA ALA A 612 5.34 -41.82 31.91
C ALA A 612 5.35 -42.93 30.85
N LEU A 613 6.21 -43.95 31.01
CA LEU A 613 6.23 -45.11 30.13
C LEU A 613 4.91 -45.90 30.19
N GLY A 614 4.35 -46.07 31.39
CA GLY A 614 3.05 -46.72 31.58
C GLY A 614 1.92 -45.98 30.86
N LEU A 615 1.87 -44.65 30.98
CA LEU A 615 0.90 -43.81 30.26
C LEU A 615 1.12 -43.87 28.74
N PHE A 616 2.37 -43.87 28.29
CA PHE A 616 2.70 -43.99 26.87
C PHE A 616 2.26 -45.34 26.29
N ILE A 617 2.54 -46.45 26.98
CA ILE A 617 2.08 -47.79 26.60
C ILE A 617 0.55 -47.86 26.61
N LEU A 618 -0.10 -47.34 27.65
CA LEU A 618 -1.56 -47.29 27.74
C LEU A 618 -2.15 -46.56 26.53
N ALA A 619 -1.62 -45.39 26.17
CA ALA A 619 -2.07 -44.64 25.01
C ALA A 619 -1.84 -45.40 23.69
N ILE A 620 -0.72 -46.11 23.54
CA ILE A 620 -0.49 -46.99 22.40
C ILE A 620 -1.53 -48.12 22.35
N LEU A 621 -1.82 -48.78 23.47
CA LEU A 621 -2.82 -49.85 23.54
C LEU A 621 -4.21 -49.35 23.13
N ILE A 622 -4.59 -48.13 23.55
CA ILE A 622 -5.81 -47.47 23.11
C ILE A 622 -5.77 -47.22 21.60
N ARG A 623 -4.65 -46.69 21.07
CA ARG A 623 -4.50 -46.45 19.61
C ARG A 623 -4.50 -47.73 18.79
N LEU A 624 -4.02 -48.87 19.31
CA LEU A 624 -4.08 -50.16 18.60
C LEU A 624 -5.52 -50.62 18.32
N GLY A 625 -6.51 -50.17 19.11
CA GLY A 625 -7.92 -50.45 18.85
C GLY A 625 -8.47 -49.74 17.61
N ASN A 626 -7.91 -48.59 17.24
CA ASN A 626 -8.22 -47.88 15.99
C ASN A 626 -7.03 -47.00 15.56
N PRO A 627 -5.98 -47.59 14.96
CA PRO A 627 -4.75 -46.87 14.63
C PRO A 627 -4.88 -46.03 13.37
N ASP A 628 -5.98 -46.19 12.64
CA ASP A 628 -6.19 -45.50 11.38
C ASP A 628 -6.30 -43.99 11.59
N VAL A 629 -5.76 -43.26 10.63
CA VAL A 629 -5.75 -41.79 10.57
C VAL A 629 -6.73 -41.30 9.49
N TRP A 630 -7.46 -42.24 8.88
CA TRP A 630 -8.55 -42.02 7.95
C TRP A 630 -9.79 -42.82 8.37
N ASP A 631 -10.95 -42.17 8.48
CA ASP A 631 -12.25 -42.83 8.56
C ASP A 631 -13.32 -41.87 8.00
N VAL A 632 -14.20 -42.37 7.13
CA VAL A 632 -15.15 -41.55 6.36
C VAL A 632 -16.26 -40.95 7.24
N ILE A 633 -16.61 -41.59 8.37
CA ILE A 633 -17.76 -41.23 9.20
C ILE A 633 -17.32 -40.74 10.59
N TRP A 634 -16.25 -41.33 11.14
CA TRP A 634 -15.74 -41.09 12.50
C TRP A 634 -14.32 -40.52 12.51
N GLY A 635 -13.74 -40.26 11.34
CA GLY A 635 -12.37 -39.76 11.21
C GLY A 635 -12.22 -38.27 11.49
N GLY A 636 -13.30 -37.50 11.33
CA GLY A 636 -13.31 -36.05 11.59
C GLY A 636 -12.17 -35.32 10.87
N GLU A 637 -11.43 -34.50 11.61
CA GLU A 637 -10.33 -33.67 11.09
C GLU A 637 -8.98 -34.40 10.97
N LYS A 638 -8.88 -35.68 11.35
CA LYS A 638 -7.61 -36.44 11.30
C LYS A 638 -6.92 -36.45 9.93
N PRO A 639 -7.64 -36.55 8.79
CA PRO A 639 -7.01 -36.45 7.48
C PRO A 639 -6.39 -35.08 7.22
N MET A 640 -7.05 -34.00 7.68
CA MET A 640 -6.51 -32.64 7.61
C MET A 640 -5.24 -32.53 8.47
N ASP A 641 -5.29 -33.01 9.72
CA ASP A 641 -4.15 -32.97 10.65
C ASP A 641 -2.93 -33.72 10.12
N LEU A 642 -3.11 -34.94 9.61
CA LEU A 642 -2.02 -35.71 9.02
C LEU A 642 -1.46 -35.02 7.77
N THR A 643 -2.31 -34.38 6.99
CA THR A 643 -1.93 -33.66 5.78
C THR A 643 -1.09 -32.43 6.12
N TYR A 644 -1.50 -31.61 7.09
CA TYR A 644 -0.69 -30.49 7.59
C TYR A 644 0.60 -30.95 8.27
N PHE A 645 0.54 -32.00 9.08
CA PHE A 645 1.72 -32.58 9.71
C PHE A 645 2.75 -33.03 8.67
N THR A 646 2.29 -33.71 7.61
CA THR A 646 3.13 -34.15 6.50
C THR A 646 3.68 -32.95 5.71
N ALA A 647 2.86 -31.94 5.44
CA ALA A 647 3.30 -30.73 4.73
C ALA A 647 4.38 -29.96 5.52
N VAL A 648 4.21 -29.81 6.84
CA VAL A 648 5.18 -29.19 7.74
C VAL A 648 6.49 -29.96 7.78
N LEU A 649 6.42 -31.29 7.86
CA LEU A 649 7.62 -32.11 7.83
C LEU A 649 8.33 -32.07 6.47
N LYS A 650 7.59 -32.04 5.36
CA LYS A 650 8.17 -31.97 4.01
C LYS A 650 8.74 -30.60 3.69
N SER A 651 8.16 -29.53 4.24
CA SER A 651 8.57 -28.17 3.92
C SER A 651 10.01 -27.90 4.35
N THR A 652 10.79 -27.32 3.45
CA THR A 652 12.21 -26.99 3.62
C THR A 652 12.39 -25.72 4.44
N VAL A 653 11.49 -24.74 4.27
CA VAL A 653 11.45 -23.49 5.05
C VAL A 653 10.02 -23.24 5.52
N PHE A 654 9.86 -22.26 6.41
CA PHE A 654 8.56 -21.85 6.93
C PHE A 654 8.18 -20.43 6.46
N PRO A 655 6.89 -20.12 6.26
CA PRO A 655 5.72 -21.01 6.41
C PRO A 655 5.73 -22.19 5.42
N PRO A 656 5.12 -23.33 5.78
CA PRO A 656 5.11 -24.52 4.93
C PRO A 656 4.21 -24.30 3.71
N TYR A 657 4.36 -25.13 2.67
CA TYR A 657 3.43 -25.11 1.54
C TYR A 657 2.03 -25.55 2.00
N ASP A 658 0.99 -25.01 1.37
CA ASP A 658 -0.38 -25.44 1.63
C ASP A 658 -0.72 -26.67 0.78
N PRO A 659 -1.06 -27.83 1.38
CA PRO A 659 -1.44 -29.03 0.63
C PRO A 659 -2.80 -28.92 -0.07
N TRP A 660 -3.65 -27.95 0.31
CA TRP A 660 -4.99 -27.72 -0.25
C TRP A 660 -5.06 -26.51 -1.19
N PHE A 661 -4.02 -25.67 -1.22
CA PHE A 661 -3.95 -24.49 -2.07
C PHE A 661 -2.67 -24.50 -2.91
N ALA A 662 -2.80 -24.95 -4.17
CA ALA A 662 -1.67 -25.20 -5.06
C ALA A 662 -0.81 -23.94 -5.27
N GLY A 663 0.49 -24.05 -4.98
CA GLY A 663 1.44 -22.93 -5.08
C GLY A 663 1.40 -21.95 -3.90
N GLY A 664 0.44 -22.09 -2.99
CA GLY A 664 0.31 -21.25 -1.80
C GLY A 664 1.07 -21.76 -0.57
N TYR A 665 1.20 -20.88 0.42
CA TYR A 665 1.69 -21.25 1.74
C TYR A 665 0.55 -21.39 2.74
N LEU A 666 0.75 -22.26 3.73
CA LEU A 666 -0.26 -22.56 4.74
C LEU A 666 -0.53 -21.34 5.62
N ASN A 667 -1.75 -20.82 5.57
CA ASN A 667 -2.23 -19.75 6.44
C ASN A 667 -3.03 -20.30 7.63
N TYR A 668 -2.42 -21.24 8.36
CA TYR A 668 -2.99 -21.89 9.54
C TYR A 668 -1.92 -22.02 10.63
N TYR A 669 -2.33 -22.18 11.89
CA TYR A 669 -1.36 -22.40 12.97
C TYR A 669 -0.64 -23.74 12.77
N TYR A 670 0.69 -23.71 12.56
CA TYR A 670 1.45 -24.92 12.25
C TYR A 670 2.59 -25.24 13.23
N TYR A 671 2.87 -24.40 14.23
CA TYR A 671 4.00 -24.63 15.14
C TYR A 671 3.82 -25.92 15.97
N GLY A 672 2.58 -26.29 16.30
CA GLY A 672 2.27 -27.59 16.93
C GLY A 672 2.75 -28.79 16.11
N PHE A 673 2.63 -28.73 14.78
CA PHE A 673 3.15 -29.76 13.88
C PHE A 673 4.68 -29.76 13.81
N VAL A 674 5.33 -28.61 13.97
CA VAL A 674 6.81 -28.54 14.05
C VAL A 674 7.31 -29.20 15.33
N LEU A 675 6.63 -28.96 16.46
CA LEU A 675 6.91 -29.64 17.73
C LEU A 675 6.77 -31.16 17.60
N ALA A 676 5.64 -31.64 17.07
CA ALA A 676 5.41 -33.06 16.78
C ALA A 676 6.40 -33.63 15.74
N GLY A 677 7.05 -32.76 14.95
CA GLY A 677 7.91 -33.13 13.84
C GLY A 677 9.37 -33.41 14.19
N VAL A 678 9.82 -33.04 15.40
CA VAL A 678 11.23 -33.19 15.82
C VAL A 678 11.68 -34.64 15.80
N LEU A 679 10.99 -35.52 16.54
CA LEU A 679 11.34 -36.93 16.66
C LEU A 679 11.24 -37.69 15.32
N PRO A 680 10.18 -37.56 14.51
CA PRO A 680 10.12 -38.28 13.24
C PRO A 680 11.18 -37.82 12.25
N LYS A 681 11.59 -36.53 12.25
CA LYS A 681 12.74 -36.09 11.45
C LYS A 681 14.05 -36.68 11.93
N LEU A 682 14.31 -36.67 13.25
CA LEU A 682 15.55 -37.21 13.81
C LEU A 682 15.68 -38.72 13.60
N LEU A 683 14.56 -39.45 13.70
CA LEU A 683 14.53 -40.91 13.63
C LEU A 683 14.21 -41.46 12.22
N GLY A 684 13.83 -40.59 11.28
CA GLY A 684 13.44 -40.99 9.92
C GLY A 684 12.16 -41.82 9.85
N ILE A 685 11.24 -41.63 10.80
CA ILE A 685 9.97 -42.39 10.90
C ILE A 685 8.91 -41.71 10.04
N VAL A 686 8.18 -42.51 9.26
CA VAL A 686 7.09 -42.00 8.39
C VAL A 686 5.97 -41.30 9.18
N PRO A 687 5.37 -40.22 8.64
CA PRO A 687 4.35 -39.42 9.33
C PRO A 687 3.16 -40.22 9.87
N ALA A 688 2.66 -41.21 9.13
CA ALA A 688 1.49 -42.01 9.55
C ALA A 688 1.71 -42.77 10.87
N LEU A 689 2.90 -43.36 11.05
CA LEU A 689 3.28 -44.03 12.30
C LEU A 689 3.62 -43.01 13.38
N ALA A 690 4.38 -41.97 13.02
CA ALA A 690 4.78 -40.91 13.94
C ALA A 690 3.59 -40.14 14.53
N TYR A 691 2.51 -39.95 13.77
CA TYR A 691 1.28 -39.32 14.25
C TYR A 691 0.72 -40.04 15.48
N ASN A 692 0.64 -41.36 15.41
CA ASN A 692 0.17 -42.21 16.51
C ASN A 692 1.10 -42.16 17.73
N LEU A 693 2.42 -42.21 17.50
CA LEU A 693 3.42 -42.12 18.58
C LEU A 693 3.45 -40.74 19.23
N ASN A 694 3.23 -39.67 18.48
CA ASN A 694 3.09 -38.31 18.99
C ASN A 694 1.88 -38.17 19.91
N LEU A 695 0.71 -38.70 19.52
CA LEU A 695 -0.47 -38.69 20.39
C LEU A 695 -0.20 -39.40 21.72
N ALA A 696 0.43 -40.57 21.67
CA ALA A 696 0.83 -41.29 22.88
C ALA A 696 1.85 -40.51 23.72
N THR A 697 2.78 -39.81 23.07
CA THR A 697 3.77 -38.95 23.73
C THR A 697 3.08 -37.79 24.45
N PHE A 698 2.19 -37.07 23.78
CA PHE A 698 1.47 -35.94 24.40
C PHE A 698 0.56 -36.38 25.54
N TYR A 699 -0.09 -37.55 25.42
CA TYR A 699 -0.87 -38.12 26.51
C TYR A 699 0.01 -38.40 27.74
N ALA A 700 1.17 -39.06 27.55
CA ALA A 700 2.11 -39.33 28.62
C ALA A 700 2.69 -38.06 29.26
N LEU A 701 3.06 -37.06 28.44
CA LEU A 701 3.60 -35.79 28.91
C LEU A 701 2.56 -34.93 29.63
N THR A 702 1.27 -35.03 29.28
CA THR A 702 0.19 -34.30 29.96
C THR A 702 -0.14 -34.91 31.32
N GLY A 703 0.04 -36.22 31.48
CA GLY A 703 -0.18 -36.90 32.75
C GLY A 703 0.96 -36.74 33.76
N LEU A 704 2.14 -36.28 33.31
CA LEU A 704 3.27 -35.90 34.15
C LEU A 704 3.12 -34.47 34.67
#